data_AF-A0A1Y4R335-F1
#
_entry.id   AF-A0A1Y4R335-F1
#
_cell.length_a   1.000
_cell.length_b   1.000
_cell.length_c   1.000
_cell.angle_alpha   90.00
_cell.angle_beta   90.00
_cell.angle_gamma   90.00
#
_symmetry.space_group_name_H-M   'P 1'
#
loop_
_entity.id
_entity.type
_entity.pdbx_description
1 polymer ?
#
loop_
_entity_poly.entity_id
_entity_poly.type
_entity_poly.pdbx_seq_one_letter_code
_entity_poly.pdbx_strand_id
1 'polypeptide(L)'
;MQTEGRVKNRLKSQSLAVRNLYSTGFKLYSLFDGDDNALNTDIMFYQVPFFPEYFLYELCSKSLVIGISATATVPSVLSNYDLNYLQMMLKDKFYQLKDYHHEHLKEKTNQLIQGYPQVKMDLIKVENQPLEYVLGDFFDDKAITSYIADFVGSIDAFYLERLTKMLSAIFDFLTDSSVQSMLIFSNQLINNHSKPNIHLFKRAVQLLNQQYFEHSYDVDSLFVTLNSQNFEKQKTQLLEKLSKGEKIVIFTSYKTVGVGQNLQYDIPENTPVIQVNNRKSKSKDIDCIYLDLPTHLIARKEKDSNSMETIYRGIFQMEYLSVRGEISPAQCKYFISQYFTDGNIHLATDKTRSINNKAIAIIQQAVGRICRTSNKNQVIKLYIDDKVFQTCDFSDFKNKINNPEFQKIIEASYKNHSFEKAEVESLQNQAVNHTLRFKNKLYHFVYNNKQWISEQIAYWQAMRQHLLKYPTLSTEAFLELEDNYQSFYIQMPTPRNSYTYTQEQDFSYLQIYFGIQGKSNVSAEDVKLNKIQQITELSNYFEQQGYALSFERQDYMLSPVAYQNIYKGALGEKIGKKVLETHLDIQLEEMPAEYYELFDYHIQNKVYIDFKYWKESNKQRATEYLERIHEKLMRVGGKRAIIINIFANRAYNYSTSYQNQIIEIPYLFHKKQLDAIKLKQLEDFIKETIASDDNSN
;
A
#
# COMPACT_ATOMS: atom_id res chain seq x y z
N MET A 1 12.60 -23.01 35.18
CA MET A 1 11.80 -21.97 34.47
C MET A 1 12.54 -21.18 33.37
N GLN A 2 13.88 -21.25 33.24
CA GLN A 2 14.61 -20.56 32.14
C GLN A 2 14.85 -21.39 30.86
N THR A 3 14.54 -22.69 30.87
CA THR A 3 14.72 -23.60 29.73
C THR A 3 13.47 -23.71 28.84
N GLU A 4 12.26 -23.68 29.42
CA GLU A 4 10.99 -23.68 28.67
C GLU A 4 10.78 -22.39 27.86
N GLY A 5 11.29 -21.25 28.34
CA GLY A 5 11.25 -19.97 27.62
C GLY A 5 12.11 -19.95 26.34
N ARG A 6 13.20 -20.73 26.29
CA ARG A 6 14.04 -20.85 25.09
C ARG A 6 13.43 -21.77 24.03
N VAL A 7 12.70 -22.82 24.44
CA VAL A 7 12.02 -23.73 23.52
C VAL A 7 10.78 -23.06 22.88
N LYS A 8 9.96 -22.36 23.68
CA LYS A 8 8.85 -21.54 23.14
C LYS A 8 9.32 -20.39 22.21
N ASN A 9 10.50 -19.81 22.46
CA ASN A 9 11.07 -18.79 21.57
C ASN A 9 11.67 -19.38 20.28
N ARG A 10 12.12 -20.65 20.28
CA ARG A 10 12.62 -21.31 19.05
C ARG A 10 11.51 -21.57 18.04
N LEU A 11 10.31 -21.96 18.47
CA LEU A 11 9.15 -22.13 17.57
C LEU A 11 8.61 -20.79 17.04
N LYS A 12 8.63 -19.72 17.84
CA LYS A 12 8.32 -18.35 17.36
C LYS A 12 9.27 -17.85 16.25
N SER A 13 10.51 -18.35 16.19
CA SER A 13 11.48 -17.99 15.15
C SER A 13 11.24 -18.65 13.79
N GLN A 14 10.24 -19.55 13.67
CA GLN A 14 9.97 -20.38 12.49
C GLN A 14 8.60 -20.13 11.85
N SER A 15 7.91 -19.06 12.27
CA SER A 15 6.62 -18.69 11.69
C SER A 15 6.78 -18.27 10.22
N LEU A 16 6.00 -18.93 9.35
CA LEU A 16 5.85 -18.60 7.93
C LEU A 16 4.90 -17.43 7.69
N ALA A 17 4.21 -16.96 8.74
CA ALA A 17 3.31 -15.81 8.69
C ALA A 17 4.00 -14.61 8.03
N VAL A 18 3.46 -14.19 6.89
CA VAL A 18 3.84 -12.96 6.21
C VAL A 18 3.31 -11.79 7.02
N ARG A 19 4.19 -11.25 7.84
CA ARG A 19 3.93 -9.99 8.55
C ARG A 19 4.44 -8.83 7.71
N ASN A 20 3.59 -7.83 7.53
CA ASN A 20 4.00 -6.54 7.01
C ASN A 20 4.68 -5.71 8.12
N LEU A 21 5.24 -4.56 7.73
CA LEU A 21 5.93 -3.69 8.67
C LEU A 21 5.03 -3.12 9.76
N TYR A 22 3.70 -3.26 9.66
CA TYR A 22 2.83 -2.85 10.75
C TYR A 22 3.20 -3.52 12.06
N SER A 23 3.43 -4.83 12.05
CA SER A 23 3.71 -5.61 13.26
C SER A 23 5.20 -5.90 13.49
N THR A 24 6.06 -5.70 12.48
CA THR A 24 7.50 -5.97 12.59
C THR A 24 8.35 -4.71 12.68
N GLY A 25 7.81 -3.56 12.25
CA GLY A 25 8.54 -2.31 12.15
C GLY A 25 9.80 -2.42 11.30
N PHE A 26 10.75 -1.49 11.47
CA PHE A 26 12.04 -1.50 10.78
C PHE A 26 13.18 -1.04 11.68
N LYS A 27 14.40 -1.36 11.25
CA LYS A 27 15.65 -0.96 11.89
C LYS A 27 16.54 -0.27 10.86
N LEU A 28 17.16 0.82 11.25
CA LEU A 28 18.12 1.56 10.45
C LEU A 28 19.44 1.63 11.22
N TYR A 29 20.52 1.29 10.52
CA TYR A 29 21.88 1.38 11.02
C TYR A 29 22.60 2.42 10.17
N SER A 30 23.20 3.42 10.83
CA SER A 30 24.06 4.40 10.18
C SER A 30 25.46 4.25 10.78
N LEU A 31 26.43 3.99 9.91
CA LEU A 31 27.83 3.80 10.28
C LEU A 31 28.57 5.10 9.97
N PHE A 32 29.26 5.65 10.96
CA PHE A 32 30.06 6.87 10.83
C PHE A 32 31.52 6.52 11.09
N ASP A 33 32.33 6.75 10.07
CA ASP A 33 33.78 6.71 10.15
C ASP A 33 34.29 8.14 9.98
N GLY A 34 35.22 8.57 10.82
CA GLY A 34 35.79 9.91 10.80
C GLY A 34 37.26 9.90 11.20
N ASP A 35 37.98 10.97 10.89
CA ASP A 35 39.43 11.06 11.13
C ASP A 35 39.81 10.90 12.61
N ASP A 36 38.95 11.38 13.52
CA ASP A 36 39.12 11.25 14.98
C ASP A 36 38.86 9.83 15.51
N ASN A 37 38.24 8.97 14.68
CA ASN A 37 37.83 7.61 15.00
C ASN A 37 38.40 6.59 13.99
N ALA A 38 39.60 6.83 13.45
CA ALA A 38 40.19 5.98 12.40
C ALA A 38 40.32 4.47 12.73
N LEU A 39 40.22 4.09 14.02
CA LEU A 39 40.22 2.69 14.49
C LEU A 39 38.86 2.20 15.04
N ASN A 40 37.85 3.07 15.11
CA ASN A 40 36.53 2.78 15.71
C ASN A 40 35.40 3.24 14.78
N THR A 41 34.40 2.40 14.53
CA THR A 41 33.20 2.81 13.78
C THR A 41 32.09 3.19 14.75
N ASP A 42 31.59 4.42 14.66
CA ASP A 42 30.40 4.83 15.42
C ASP A 42 29.14 4.30 14.72
N ILE A 43 28.30 3.58 15.46
CA ILE A 43 27.05 3.00 14.95
C ILE A 43 25.87 3.73 15.57
N MET A 44 25.16 4.53 14.78
CA MET A 44 23.84 5.02 15.18
C MET A 44 22.77 4.01 14.79
N PHE A 45 21.92 3.67 15.76
CA PHE A 45 20.84 2.72 15.62
C PHE A 45 19.49 3.39 15.84
N TYR A 46 18.60 3.25 14.86
CA TYR A 46 17.21 3.68 14.95
C TYR A 46 16.29 2.48 14.78
N GLN A 47 15.30 2.37 15.65
CA GLN A 47 14.31 1.31 15.59
C GLN A 47 12.91 1.86 15.75
N VAL A 48 12.05 1.44 14.82
CA VAL A 48 10.61 1.47 14.96
C VAL A 48 10.18 0.03 15.16
N PRO A 49 9.68 -0.38 16.35
CA PRO A 49 9.36 -1.78 16.60
C PRO A 49 8.08 -2.24 15.88
N PHE A 50 7.14 -1.32 15.63
CA PHE A 50 5.87 -1.54 14.95
C PHE A 50 5.26 -0.19 14.54
N PHE A 51 4.30 -0.20 13.64
CA PHE A 51 3.59 0.99 13.19
C PHE A 51 2.38 1.28 14.10
N PRO A 52 1.82 2.50 14.05
CA PRO A 52 0.66 2.89 14.85
C PRO A 52 -0.55 1.95 14.76
N GLU A 53 -0.79 1.32 13.61
CA GLU A 53 -1.91 0.39 13.42
C GLU A 53 -1.78 -0.85 14.31
N TYR A 54 -0.58 -1.39 14.46
CA TYR A 54 -0.37 -2.54 15.34
C TYR A 54 -0.59 -2.16 16.80
N PHE A 55 -0.15 -0.96 17.20
CA PHE A 55 -0.45 -0.43 18.52
C PHE A 55 -1.96 -0.28 18.75
N LEU A 56 -2.69 0.25 17.76
CA LEU A 56 -4.16 0.35 17.83
C LEU A 56 -4.82 -1.02 17.92
N TYR A 57 -4.36 -2.02 17.17
CA TYR A 57 -4.83 -3.39 17.28
C TYR A 57 -4.65 -3.94 18.71
N GLU A 58 -3.46 -3.79 19.29
CA GLU A 58 -3.17 -4.21 20.67
C GLU A 58 -4.07 -3.47 21.69
N LEU A 59 -4.31 -2.18 21.49
CA LEU A 59 -5.20 -1.39 22.34
C LEU A 59 -6.67 -1.86 22.22
N CYS A 60 -7.17 -2.04 21.00
CA CYS A 60 -8.53 -2.53 20.72
C CYS A 60 -8.75 -3.95 21.25
N SER A 61 -7.70 -4.76 21.37
CA SER A 61 -7.80 -6.12 21.94
C SER A 61 -8.18 -6.12 23.44
N LYS A 62 -7.98 -4.98 24.13
CA LYS A 62 -8.19 -4.83 25.58
C LYS A 62 -9.24 -3.77 25.93
N SER A 63 -9.57 -2.88 25.01
CA SER A 63 -10.40 -1.71 25.27
C SER A 63 -11.33 -1.40 24.10
N LEU A 64 -12.50 -0.82 24.40
CA LEU A 64 -13.34 -0.20 23.38
C LEU A 64 -12.70 1.12 22.93
N VAL A 65 -12.35 1.21 21.65
CA VAL A 65 -11.78 2.42 21.03
C VAL A 65 -12.78 2.99 20.03
N ILE A 66 -13.16 4.26 20.22
CA ILE A 66 -14.06 4.97 19.31
C ILE A 66 -13.23 5.98 18.51
N GLY A 67 -13.05 5.70 17.22
CA GLY A 67 -12.37 6.62 16.29
C GLY A 67 -13.32 7.67 15.74
N ILE A 68 -13.03 8.96 15.93
CA ILE A 68 -13.83 10.08 15.44
C ILE A 68 -12.94 11.02 14.62
N SER A 69 -13.19 11.13 13.31
CA SER A 69 -12.59 12.15 12.45
C SER A 69 -13.46 12.36 11.22
N ALA A 70 -13.50 13.60 10.71
CA ALA A 70 -14.17 13.94 9.46
C ALA A 70 -13.66 13.13 8.25
N THR A 71 -12.39 12.70 8.31
CA THR A 71 -11.73 11.93 7.25
C THR A 71 -11.49 10.47 7.63
N ALA A 72 -11.94 10.01 8.81
CA ALA A 72 -11.55 8.70 9.38
C ALA A 72 -11.72 7.53 8.39
N THR A 73 -12.84 7.53 7.67
CA THR A 73 -13.22 6.46 6.73
C THR A 73 -12.75 6.73 5.30
N VAL A 74 -11.94 7.77 5.06
CA VAL A 74 -11.41 8.06 3.71
C VAL A 74 -10.25 7.11 3.47
N PRO A 75 -10.22 6.34 2.36
CA PRO A 75 -9.15 5.38 2.10
C PRO A 75 -7.84 6.14 1.78
N SER A 76 -7.01 6.32 2.79
CA SER A 76 -5.69 6.96 2.67
C SER A 76 -4.78 6.52 3.80
N VAL A 77 -3.65 5.90 3.47
CA VAL A 77 -2.64 5.48 4.45
C VAL A 77 -1.58 6.56 4.74
N LEU A 78 -1.69 7.73 4.09
CA LEU A 78 -0.78 8.86 4.32
C LEU A 78 -1.34 9.93 5.27
N SER A 79 -2.63 9.84 5.58
CA SER A 79 -3.35 10.79 6.44
C SER A 79 -4.30 10.14 7.43
N ASN A 80 -4.65 8.86 7.25
CA ASN A 80 -5.45 8.07 8.18
C ASN A 80 -4.75 6.73 8.49
N TYR A 81 -5.27 6.02 9.48
CA TYR A 81 -4.88 4.64 9.74
C TYR A 81 -5.37 3.70 8.64
N ASP A 82 -4.64 2.61 8.39
CA ASP A 82 -5.09 1.55 7.50
C ASP A 82 -6.23 0.73 8.14
N LEU A 83 -7.47 1.18 7.93
CA LEU A 83 -8.66 0.51 8.45
C LEU A 83 -8.82 -0.91 7.92
N ASN A 84 -8.31 -1.22 6.71
CA ASN A 84 -8.40 -2.58 6.16
C ASN A 84 -7.50 -3.53 6.98
N TYR A 85 -6.31 -3.06 7.35
CA TYR A 85 -5.44 -3.83 8.24
C TYR A 85 -6.10 -4.03 9.61
N LEU A 86 -6.70 -2.99 10.20
CA LEU A 86 -7.39 -3.11 11.48
C LEU A 86 -8.59 -4.07 11.41
N GLN A 87 -9.39 -3.99 10.35
CA GLN A 87 -10.52 -4.90 10.13
C GLN A 87 -10.06 -6.35 10.00
N MET A 88 -8.99 -6.60 9.24
CA MET A 88 -8.40 -7.93 9.09
C MET A 88 -7.89 -8.50 10.43
N MET A 89 -7.21 -7.67 11.22
CA MET A 89 -6.62 -8.10 12.50
C MET A 89 -7.65 -8.27 13.61
N LEU A 90 -8.64 -7.38 13.69
CA LEU A 90 -9.67 -7.38 14.75
C LEU A 90 -10.85 -8.30 14.42
N LYS A 91 -11.05 -8.68 13.16
CA LYS A 91 -12.12 -9.57 12.70
C LYS A 91 -13.50 -9.12 13.23
N ASP A 92 -14.18 -9.97 13.99
CA ASP A 92 -15.49 -9.74 14.60
C ASP A 92 -15.51 -8.59 15.63
N LYS A 93 -14.34 -8.17 16.13
CA LYS A 93 -14.20 -7.04 17.07
C LYS A 93 -14.14 -5.68 16.38
N PHE A 94 -13.98 -5.63 15.05
CA PHE A 94 -14.02 -4.37 14.31
C PHE A 94 -15.47 -3.97 13.99
N TYR A 95 -15.93 -2.87 14.57
CA TYR A 95 -17.29 -2.37 14.34
C TYR A 95 -17.30 -1.17 13.41
N GLN A 96 -17.88 -1.35 12.21
CA GLN A 96 -18.18 -0.25 11.30
C GLN A 96 -19.64 0.20 11.47
N LEU A 97 -19.89 1.51 11.37
CA LEU A 97 -21.24 2.05 11.37
C LEU A 97 -22.06 1.44 10.23
N LYS A 98 -23.27 0.98 10.55
CA LYS A 98 -24.25 0.43 9.61
C LYS A 98 -25.10 1.55 8.99
N ASP A 99 -25.86 1.24 7.95
CA ASP A 99 -26.66 2.21 7.20
C ASP A 99 -27.63 3.01 8.08
N TYR A 100 -28.33 2.36 9.02
CA TYR A 100 -29.25 3.06 9.93
C TYR A 100 -28.54 4.08 10.84
N HIS A 101 -27.27 3.84 11.20
CA HIS A 101 -26.48 4.83 11.92
C HIS A 101 -26.15 6.03 11.03
N HIS A 102 -25.81 5.78 9.76
CA HIS A 102 -25.54 6.83 8.79
C HIS A 102 -26.79 7.69 8.51
N GLU A 103 -27.96 7.06 8.38
CA GLU A 103 -29.24 7.77 8.23
C GLU A 103 -29.52 8.66 9.43
N HIS A 104 -29.37 8.15 10.65
CA HIS A 104 -29.56 8.94 11.86
C HIS A 104 -28.60 10.14 11.94
N LEU A 105 -27.32 9.94 11.60
CA LEU A 105 -26.33 11.03 11.55
C LEU A 105 -26.66 12.06 10.46
N LYS A 106 -27.21 11.61 9.33
CA LYS A 106 -27.64 12.49 8.24
C LYS A 106 -28.84 13.34 8.67
N GLU A 107 -29.83 12.76 9.34
CA GLU A 107 -30.96 13.51 9.92
C GLU A 107 -30.50 14.58 10.91
N LYS A 108 -29.60 14.22 11.84
CA LYS A 108 -29.02 15.17 12.80
C LYS A 108 -28.24 16.28 12.10
N THR A 109 -27.47 15.94 11.08
CA THR A 109 -26.75 16.93 10.28
C THR A 109 -27.71 17.87 9.56
N ASN A 110 -28.78 17.35 8.94
CA ASN A 110 -29.80 18.15 8.26
C ASN A 110 -30.44 19.18 9.20
N GLN A 111 -30.70 18.81 10.46
CA GLN A 111 -31.20 19.75 11.48
C GLN A 111 -30.20 20.88 11.79
N LEU A 112 -28.89 20.59 11.74
CA LEU A 112 -27.84 21.59 11.96
C LEU A 112 -27.64 22.54 10.77
N ILE A 113 -28.07 22.15 9.57
CA ILE A 113 -27.88 22.93 8.35
C ILE A 113 -29.21 23.45 7.74
N GLN A 114 -30.34 23.32 8.45
CA GLN A 114 -31.67 23.62 7.93
C GLN A 114 -31.83 25.04 7.33
N GLY A 115 -31.10 26.03 7.84
CA GLY A 115 -31.15 27.40 7.33
C GLY A 115 -30.12 27.74 6.24
N TYR A 116 -29.23 26.82 5.87
CA TYR A 116 -28.26 27.05 4.79
C TYR A 116 -28.86 27.40 3.42
N PRO A 117 -30.07 26.94 3.03
CA PRO A 117 -30.69 27.38 1.78
C PRO A 117 -30.90 28.90 1.67
N GLN A 118 -30.86 29.63 2.78
CA GLN A 118 -30.95 31.09 2.80
C GLN A 118 -29.58 31.78 2.60
N VAL A 119 -28.48 31.02 2.78
CA VAL A 119 -27.11 31.51 2.61
C VAL A 119 -26.72 31.42 1.14
N LYS A 120 -26.31 32.53 0.53
CA LYS A 120 -25.76 32.55 -0.81
C LYS A 120 -24.33 32.01 -0.77
N MET A 121 -24.05 30.92 -1.47
CA MET A 121 -22.71 30.34 -1.59
C MET A 121 -22.22 30.45 -3.04
N ASP A 122 -21.22 31.29 -3.24
CA ASP A 122 -20.57 31.48 -4.54
C ASP A 122 -19.26 30.69 -4.56
N LEU A 123 -19.12 29.78 -5.53
CA LEU A 123 -17.87 29.05 -5.78
C LEU A 123 -17.21 29.63 -7.02
N ILE A 124 -16.01 30.16 -6.84
CA ILE A 124 -15.20 30.78 -7.88
C ILE A 124 -13.99 29.89 -8.15
N LYS A 125 -13.86 29.42 -9.39
CA LYS A 125 -12.67 28.71 -9.86
C LYS A 125 -11.62 29.74 -10.26
N VAL A 126 -10.50 29.75 -9.55
CA VAL A 126 -9.42 30.70 -9.80
C VAL A 126 -8.45 30.09 -10.79
N GLU A 127 -8.60 30.48 -12.05
CA GLU A 127 -7.74 30.05 -13.14
C GLU A 127 -6.43 30.84 -13.18
N ASN A 128 -5.42 30.30 -13.86
CA ASN A 128 -4.19 31.05 -14.11
C ASN A 128 -4.44 32.02 -15.27
N GLN A 129 -4.36 33.32 -15.00
CA GLN A 129 -4.48 34.39 -15.98
C GLN A 129 -3.19 35.21 -16.02
N PRO A 130 -2.88 35.92 -17.12
CA PRO A 130 -1.80 36.90 -17.13
C PRO A 130 -2.02 37.97 -16.05
N LEU A 131 -0.95 38.43 -15.41
CA LEU A 131 -1.05 39.43 -14.33
C LEU A 131 -1.69 40.72 -14.86
N GLU A 132 -1.31 41.16 -16.04
CA GLU A 132 -1.83 42.35 -16.72
C GLU A 132 -3.34 42.27 -16.90
N TYR A 133 -3.88 41.07 -17.19
CA TYR A 133 -5.32 40.87 -17.32
C TYR A 133 -6.05 41.06 -15.99
N VAL A 134 -5.53 40.47 -14.91
CA VAL A 134 -6.10 40.61 -13.56
C VAL A 134 -6.05 42.06 -13.08
N LEU A 135 -4.99 42.80 -13.43
CA LEU A 135 -4.85 44.20 -13.05
C LEU A 135 -5.65 45.14 -13.97
N GLY A 136 -5.84 44.79 -15.25
CA GLY A 136 -6.51 45.60 -16.28
C GLY A 136 -7.96 45.94 -15.99
N ASP A 137 -8.65 45.10 -15.20
CA ASP A 137 -10.02 45.38 -14.75
C ASP A 137 -10.09 46.56 -13.74
N PHE A 138 -8.96 46.93 -13.14
CA PHE A 138 -8.89 47.91 -12.05
C PHE A 138 -7.97 49.09 -12.33
N PHE A 139 -6.89 48.89 -13.10
CA PHE A 139 -5.79 49.85 -13.26
C PHE A 139 -5.62 50.28 -14.71
N ASP A 140 -5.11 51.50 -14.92
CA ASP A 140 -4.65 51.94 -16.24
C ASP A 140 -3.31 51.29 -16.64
N ASP A 141 -3.01 51.27 -17.95
CA ASP A 141 -1.80 50.66 -18.50
C ASP A 141 -0.51 51.20 -17.87
N LYS A 142 -0.50 52.47 -17.44
CA LYS A 142 0.66 53.12 -16.84
C LYS A 142 0.92 52.58 -15.43
N ALA A 143 -0.13 52.44 -14.62
CA ALA A 143 -0.06 51.87 -13.28
C ALA A 143 0.31 50.39 -13.32
N ILE A 144 -0.22 49.63 -14.28
CA ILE A 144 0.15 48.23 -14.51
C ILE A 144 1.65 48.13 -14.84
N THR A 145 2.10 48.91 -15.82
CA THR A 145 3.50 48.90 -16.26
C THR A 145 4.45 49.26 -15.11
N SER A 146 4.12 50.31 -14.33
CA SER A 146 4.92 50.70 -13.15
C SER A 146 4.91 49.62 -12.08
N TYR A 147 3.76 49.02 -11.74
CA TYR A 147 3.71 47.95 -10.74
C TYR A 147 4.59 46.76 -11.14
N ILE A 148 4.52 46.35 -12.41
CA ILE A 148 5.30 45.23 -12.93
C ILE A 148 6.79 45.57 -12.94
N ALA A 149 7.18 46.73 -13.45
CA ALA A 149 8.58 47.14 -13.54
C ALA A 149 9.22 47.36 -12.17
N ASP A 150 8.51 48.01 -11.24
CA ASP A 150 9.06 48.48 -9.97
C ASP A 150 9.03 47.42 -8.87
N PHE A 151 8.07 46.48 -8.91
CA PHE A 151 7.86 45.52 -7.82
C PHE A 151 7.90 44.05 -8.25
N VAL A 152 7.29 43.70 -9.39
CA VAL A 152 7.19 42.30 -9.81
C VAL A 152 8.50 41.82 -10.43
N GLY A 153 9.09 42.60 -11.34
CA GLY A 153 10.39 42.34 -11.95
C GLY A 153 10.52 40.92 -12.52
N SER A 154 11.71 40.34 -12.42
CA SER A 154 12.05 38.98 -12.89
C SER A 154 11.67 37.88 -11.88
N ILE A 155 10.43 37.88 -11.41
CA ILE A 155 9.91 36.81 -10.55
C ILE A 155 9.74 35.49 -11.34
N ASP A 156 10.05 34.33 -10.73
CA ASP A 156 9.81 33.04 -11.37
C ASP A 156 8.33 32.83 -11.70
N ALA A 157 8.06 32.22 -12.86
CA ALA A 157 6.70 31.97 -13.36
C ALA A 157 5.80 31.24 -12.33
N PHE A 158 6.37 30.31 -11.55
CA PHE A 158 5.65 29.63 -10.47
C PHE A 158 5.15 30.58 -9.38
N TYR A 159 5.97 31.56 -8.96
CA TYR A 159 5.58 32.53 -7.94
C TYR A 159 4.67 33.62 -8.53
N LEU A 160 4.83 33.96 -9.81
CA LEU A 160 3.94 34.88 -10.53
C LEU A 160 2.52 34.33 -10.64
N GLU A 161 2.37 33.04 -10.99
CA GLU A 161 1.07 32.38 -11.02
C GLU A 161 0.38 32.45 -9.65
N ARG A 162 1.12 32.16 -8.56
CA ARG A 162 0.58 32.24 -7.19
C ARG A 162 0.14 33.65 -6.82
N LEU A 163 0.96 34.66 -7.15
CA LEU A 163 0.62 36.06 -6.92
C LEU A 163 -0.66 36.45 -7.64
N THR A 164 -0.75 36.11 -8.92
CA THR A 164 -1.87 36.51 -9.80
C THR A 164 -3.19 35.90 -9.35
N LYS A 165 -3.21 34.61 -9.02
CA LYS A 165 -4.41 33.92 -8.49
C LYS A 165 -4.89 34.52 -7.18
N MET A 166 -3.97 34.75 -6.24
CA MET A 166 -4.33 35.34 -4.95
C MET A 166 -4.80 36.80 -5.11
N LEU A 167 -4.18 37.59 -5.99
CA LEU A 167 -4.63 38.97 -6.27
C LEU A 167 -6.03 39.01 -6.87
N SER A 168 -6.34 38.14 -7.84
CA SER A 168 -7.68 38.04 -8.42
C SER A 168 -8.75 37.81 -7.34
N ALA A 169 -8.50 36.87 -6.42
CA ALA A 169 -9.42 36.60 -5.31
C ALA A 169 -9.49 37.74 -4.29
N ILE A 170 -8.35 38.39 -3.97
CA ILE A 170 -8.30 39.54 -3.06
C ILE A 170 -9.06 40.73 -3.63
N PHE A 171 -8.92 41.01 -4.93
CA PHE A 171 -9.60 42.14 -5.57
C PHE A 171 -11.12 41.95 -5.59
N ASP A 172 -11.61 40.76 -5.96
CA ASP A 172 -13.05 40.43 -5.89
C ASP A 172 -13.59 40.47 -4.44
N PHE A 173 -12.78 40.06 -3.46
CA PHE A 173 -13.15 40.19 -2.04
C PHE A 173 -13.25 41.66 -1.60
N LEU A 174 -12.28 42.50 -1.99
CA LEU A 174 -12.23 43.89 -1.56
C LEU A 174 -13.37 44.73 -2.16
N THR A 175 -13.75 44.47 -3.41
CA THR A 175 -14.84 45.18 -4.09
C THR A 175 -16.24 44.73 -3.66
N ASP A 176 -16.37 43.55 -3.05
CA ASP A 176 -17.66 43.07 -2.53
C ASP A 176 -17.92 43.54 -1.09
N SER A 177 -18.94 44.37 -0.91
CA SER A 177 -19.34 44.91 0.40
C SER A 177 -20.12 43.92 1.27
N SER A 178 -20.57 42.78 0.72
CA SER A 178 -21.31 41.74 1.46
C SER A 178 -20.42 40.84 2.32
N VAL A 179 -19.08 40.94 2.17
CA VAL A 179 -18.09 40.10 2.86
C VAL A 179 -17.04 40.98 3.56
N GLN A 180 -16.63 40.56 4.75
CA GLN A 180 -15.74 41.33 5.63
C GLN A 180 -14.40 40.62 5.87
N SER A 181 -14.37 39.29 5.80
CA SER A 181 -13.20 38.50 6.19
C SER A 181 -12.84 37.45 5.15
N MET A 182 -11.56 37.39 4.79
CA MET A 182 -11.03 36.40 3.84
C MET A 182 -9.87 35.62 4.43
N LEU A 183 -9.95 34.29 4.37
CA LEU A 183 -8.89 33.38 4.81
C LEU A 183 -8.21 32.71 3.61
N ILE A 184 -6.93 32.97 3.43
CA ILE A 184 -6.11 32.45 2.32
C ILE A 184 -5.22 31.33 2.85
N PHE A 185 -5.51 30.09 2.43
CA PHE A 185 -4.66 28.93 2.67
C PHE A 185 -3.73 28.67 1.49
N SER A 186 -2.43 28.63 1.79
CA SER A 186 -1.38 28.37 0.81
C SER A 186 -0.39 27.31 1.28
N ASN A 187 0.41 26.78 0.37
CA ASN A 187 1.44 25.80 0.69
C ASN A 187 2.61 26.38 1.49
N GLN A 188 2.94 27.65 1.22
CA GLN A 188 3.98 28.41 1.90
C GLN A 188 3.37 29.69 2.43
N LEU A 189 3.58 29.94 3.73
CA LEU A 189 3.09 31.15 4.39
C LEU A 189 3.61 32.43 3.72
N ILE A 190 2.69 33.35 3.39
CA ILE A 190 3.01 34.67 2.85
C ILE A 190 3.47 35.61 3.98
N ASN A 191 4.68 36.14 3.87
CA ASN A 191 5.31 37.05 4.81
C ASN A 191 6.34 37.96 4.11
N ASN A 192 7.12 38.73 4.87
CA ASN A 192 8.11 39.67 4.33
C ASN A 192 9.26 38.99 3.55
N HIS A 193 9.51 37.71 3.80
CA HIS A 193 10.63 36.94 3.25
C HIS A 193 10.18 35.83 2.28
N SER A 194 8.87 35.62 2.09
CA SER A 194 8.34 34.60 1.18
C SER A 194 8.44 35.03 -0.28
N LYS A 195 8.21 34.08 -1.20
CA LYS A 195 7.98 34.37 -2.62
C LYS A 195 6.62 33.78 -3.03
N PRO A 196 5.68 34.58 -3.56
CA PRO A 196 5.65 36.05 -3.49
C PRO A 196 5.70 36.56 -2.04
N ASN A 197 6.22 37.78 -1.83
CA ASN A 197 6.25 38.42 -0.50
C ASN A 197 4.98 39.25 -0.27
N ILE A 198 4.68 39.54 0.99
CA ILE A 198 3.47 40.31 1.35
C ILE A 198 3.45 41.74 0.79
N HIS A 199 4.62 42.36 0.56
CA HIS A 199 4.70 43.72 0.03
C HIS A 199 4.16 43.82 -1.40
N LEU A 200 4.27 42.77 -2.21
CA LEU A 200 3.68 42.72 -3.55
C LEU A 200 2.16 42.90 -3.48
N PHE A 201 1.50 42.21 -2.54
CA PHE A 201 0.06 42.32 -2.32
C PHE A 201 -0.33 43.70 -1.78
N LYS A 202 0.40 44.21 -0.78
CA LYS A 202 0.17 45.55 -0.22
C LYS A 202 0.30 46.64 -1.28
N ARG A 203 1.28 46.56 -2.16
CA ARG A 203 1.48 47.54 -3.24
C ARG A 203 0.36 47.50 -4.27
N ALA A 204 -0.06 46.31 -4.69
CA ALA A 204 -1.20 46.16 -5.60
C ALA A 204 -2.48 46.73 -4.97
N VAL A 205 -2.74 46.44 -3.70
CA VAL A 205 -3.91 46.98 -2.98
C VAL A 205 -3.80 48.48 -2.70
N GLN A 206 -2.60 49.04 -2.51
CA GLN A 206 -2.42 50.49 -2.42
C GLN A 206 -2.83 51.20 -3.71
N LEU A 207 -2.47 50.66 -4.87
CA LEU A 207 -2.91 51.19 -6.17
C LEU A 207 -4.44 51.09 -6.31
N LEU A 208 -5.03 49.95 -5.95
CA LEU A 208 -6.48 49.76 -5.93
C LEU A 208 -7.18 50.75 -4.98
N ASN A 209 -6.62 50.97 -3.80
CA ASN A 209 -7.16 51.89 -2.81
C ASN A 209 -7.10 53.35 -3.30
N GLN A 210 -6.06 53.71 -4.04
CA GLN A 210 -5.90 55.03 -4.65
C GLN A 210 -6.90 55.27 -5.77
N GLN A 211 -7.07 54.30 -6.67
CA GLN A 211 -7.83 54.48 -7.91
C GLN A 211 -9.32 54.16 -7.76
N TYR A 212 -9.67 53.22 -6.87
CA TYR A 212 -11.03 52.70 -6.77
C TYR A 212 -11.74 53.07 -5.47
N PHE A 213 -11.00 53.20 -4.36
CA PHE A 213 -11.58 53.36 -3.03
C PHE A 213 -11.25 54.69 -2.33
N GLU A 214 -10.68 55.65 -3.06
CA GLU A 214 -10.35 57.00 -2.57
C GLU A 214 -9.60 57.03 -1.22
N HIS A 215 -8.65 56.10 -1.01
CA HIS A 215 -7.88 55.95 0.23
C HIS A 215 -8.70 55.57 1.48
N SER A 216 -9.86 54.92 1.32
CA SER A 216 -10.71 54.52 2.45
C SER A 216 -10.15 53.42 3.35
N TYR A 217 -9.13 52.67 2.89
CA TYR A 217 -8.50 51.61 3.68
C TYR A 217 -7.11 51.99 4.19
N ASP A 218 -6.79 51.60 5.41
CA ASP A 218 -5.40 51.42 5.84
C ASP A 218 -4.89 50.05 5.36
N VAL A 219 -4.07 50.07 4.32
CA VAL A 219 -3.57 48.85 3.68
C VAL A 219 -2.66 48.03 4.60
N ASP A 220 -1.98 48.66 5.56
CA ASP A 220 -1.11 47.91 6.48
C ASP A 220 -1.91 47.13 7.52
N SER A 221 -3.03 47.67 8.00
CA SER A 221 -3.91 46.99 8.95
C SER A 221 -4.85 45.95 8.32
N LEU A 222 -5.09 46.03 7.00
CA LEU A 222 -5.91 45.09 6.21
C LEU A 222 -5.35 43.65 6.19
N PHE A 223 -4.03 43.50 6.19
CA PHE A 223 -3.38 42.19 6.05
C PHE A 223 -2.88 41.63 7.38
N VAL A 224 -3.28 40.40 7.70
CA VAL A 224 -2.80 39.66 8.88
C VAL A 224 -2.18 38.34 8.43
N THR A 225 -0.93 38.10 8.82
CA THR A 225 -0.28 36.79 8.62
C THR A 225 -0.30 36.01 9.93
N LEU A 226 -0.98 34.85 9.93
CA LEU A 226 -0.94 33.91 11.05
C LEU A 226 0.25 32.96 10.88
N ASN A 227 1.15 32.88 11.87
CA ASN A 227 2.29 31.96 11.90
C ASN A 227 2.31 31.11 13.19
N SER A 228 3.09 30.02 13.19
CA SER A 228 3.08 29.07 14.32
C SER A 228 3.82 29.58 15.56
N GLN A 229 4.75 30.52 15.41
CA GLN A 229 5.59 31.01 16.52
C GLN A 229 4.83 31.99 17.43
N ASN A 230 4.02 32.88 16.84
CA ASN A 230 3.29 33.94 17.55
C ASN A 230 1.76 33.81 17.41
N PHE A 231 1.28 32.58 17.19
CA PHE A 231 -0.08 32.31 16.77
C PHE A 231 -1.15 32.94 17.68
N GLU A 232 -1.10 32.68 19.00
CA GLU A 232 -2.16 33.16 19.91
C GLU A 232 -2.22 34.69 19.99
N LYS A 233 -1.07 35.38 20.00
CA LYS A 233 -1.05 36.85 20.00
C LYS A 233 -1.66 37.42 18.72
N GLN A 234 -1.27 36.88 17.57
CA GLN A 234 -1.79 37.31 16.27
C GLN A 234 -3.28 37.03 16.13
N LYS A 235 -3.73 35.87 16.63
CA LYS A 235 -5.13 35.47 16.67
C LYS A 235 -5.97 36.40 17.54
N THR A 236 -5.54 36.73 18.75
CA THR A 236 -6.29 37.66 19.60
C THR A 236 -6.49 39.02 18.92
N GLN A 237 -5.42 39.58 18.35
CA GLN A 237 -5.47 40.83 17.61
C GLN A 237 -6.38 40.75 16.37
N LEU A 238 -6.32 39.63 15.64
CA LEU A 238 -7.19 39.38 14.49
C LEU A 238 -8.66 39.36 14.90
N LEU A 239 -9.01 38.59 15.94
CA LEU A 239 -10.39 38.45 16.41
C LEU A 239 -10.94 39.80 16.90
N GLU A 240 -10.14 40.60 17.61
CA GLU A 240 -10.53 41.95 18.03
C GLU A 240 -10.87 42.86 16.84
N LYS A 241 -10.05 42.85 15.78
CA LYS A 241 -10.31 43.61 14.56
C LYS A 241 -11.57 43.15 13.84
N LEU A 242 -11.73 41.84 13.69
CA LEU A 242 -12.90 41.25 13.04
C LEU A 242 -14.19 41.58 13.78
N SER A 243 -14.19 41.50 15.12
CA SER A 243 -15.34 41.84 15.97
C SER A 243 -15.72 43.33 15.91
N LYS A 244 -14.80 44.21 15.50
CA LYS A 244 -15.08 45.64 15.27
C LYS A 244 -15.67 45.94 13.89
N GLY A 245 -15.82 44.93 13.03
CA GLY A 245 -16.30 45.14 11.65
C GLY A 245 -15.21 45.50 10.65
N GLU A 246 -13.92 45.43 11.02
CA GLU A 246 -12.82 45.73 10.09
C GLU A 246 -12.76 44.69 8.96
N LYS A 247 -12.53 45.15 7.72
CA LYS A 247 -12.33 44.28 6.56
C LYS A 247 -10.90 43.74 6.58
N ILE A 248 -10.71 42.43 6.58
CA ILE A 248 -9.40 41.80 6.82
C ILE A 248 -9.11 40.65 5.84
N VAL A 249 -7.88 40.61 5.31
CA VAL A 249 -7.30 39.49 4.56
C VAL A 249 -6.31 38.75 5.45
N ILE A 250 -6.53 37.46 5.62
CA ILE A 250 -5.76 36.60 6.52
C ILE A 250 -4.92 35.63 5.70
N PHE A 251 -3.61 35.78 5.73
CA PHE A 251 -2.69 34.80 5.14
C PHE A 251 -2.34 33.71 6.15
N THR A 252 -2.50 32.46 5.73
CA THR A 252 -1.99 31.32 6.48
C THR A 252 -1.45 30.22 5.57
N SER A 253 -0.80 29.23 6.18
CA SER A 253 -0.38 28.02 5.47
C SER A 253 -1.12 26.80 5.99
N TYR A 254 -1.23 25.77 5.15
CA TYR A 254 -1.81 24.48 5.55
C TYR A 254 -1.11 23.86 6.78
N LYS A 255 0.18 24.16 7.00
CA LYS A 255 0.93 23.69 8.19
C LYS A 255 0.64 24.50 9.45
N THR A 256 0.30 25.78 9.32
CA THR A 256 0.25 26.73 10.44
C THR A 256 -1.02 26.58 11.26
N VAL A 257 -2.19 26.57 10.61
CA VAL A 257 -3.48 26.44 11.30
C VAL A 257 -3.79 24.94 11.39
N GLY A 258 -3.13 24.29 12.36
CA GLY A 258 -3.32 22.88 12.65
C GLY A 258 -4.75 22.50 13.07
N VAL A 259 -4.94 21.21 13.34
CA VAL A 259 -6.19 20.68 13.92
C VAL A 259 -6.47 21.37 15.27
N GLY A 260 -7.70 21.85 15.48
CA GLY A 260 -8.16 22.36 16.78
C GLY A 260 -8.16 23.88 17.00
N GLN A 261 -7.66 24.70 16.06
CA GLN A 261 -7.68 26.17 16.22
C GLN A 261 -9.01 26.81 15.82
N ASN A 262 -9.56 27.69 16.67
CA ASN A 262 -10.83 28.42 16.47
C ASN A 262 -10.57 29.83 15.89
N LEU A 263 -11.22 30.15 14.77
CA LEU A 263 -11.14 31.46 14.10
C LEU A 263 -12.50 32.19 14.05
N GLN A 264 -13.52 31.63 14.72
CA GLN A 264 -14.80 32.29 14.92
C GLN A 264 -14.65 33.53 15.80
N TYR A 265 -15.35 34.61 15.45
CA TYR A 265 -15.26 35.92 16.09
C TYR A 265 -16.65 36.46 16.41
N ASP A 266 -16.75 37.42 17.31
CA ASP A 266 -18.04 38.00 17.71
C ASP A 266 -18.68 38.76 16.55
N ILE A 267 -20.00 38.65 16.41
CA ILE A 267 -20.73 39.32 15.35
C ILE A 267 -20.60 40.84 15.57
N PRO A 268 -20.06 41.60 14.60
CA PRO A 268 -19.96 43.05 14.72
C PRO A 268 -21.34 43.68 14.84
N GLU A 269 -21.40 44.86 15.46
CA GLU A 269 -22.65 45.60 15.61
C GLU A 269 -23.31 45.86 14.25
N ASN A 270 -24.62 45.64 14.16
CA ASN A 270 -25.43 45.83 12.96
C ASN A 270 -25.07 44.93 11.75
N THR A 271 -24.24 43.89 11.93
CA THR A 271 -23.96 42.92 10.86
C THR A 271 -25.10 41.89 10.75
N PRO A 272 -25.80 41.83 9.61
CA PRO A 272 -26.85 40.83 9.41
C PRO A 272 -26.22 39.43 9.28
N VAL A 273 -26.82 38.46 9.96
CA VAL A 273 -26.42 37.05 9.89
C VAL A 273 -27.63 36.16 9.69
N ILE A 274 -27.40 35.01 9.07
CA ILE A 274 -28.39 33.95 8.90
C ILE A 274 -28.14 32.90 9.96
N GLN A 275 -29.10 32.73 10.86
CA GLN A 275 -29.05 31.66 11.85
C GLN A 275 -29.48 30.33 11.21
N VAL A 276 -28.52 29.44 10.96
CA VAL A 276 -28.78 28.19 10.23
C VAL A 276 -29.34 27.06 11.09
N ASN A 277 -29.29 27.19 12.42
CA ASN A 277 -29.86 26.25 13.38
C ASN A 277 -30.14 26.89 14.76
N ASN A 278 -30.82 26.14 15.64
CA ASN A 278 -31.28 26.64 16.93
C ASN A 278 -30.17 26.82 18.00
N ARG A 279 -28.89 26.62 17.68
CA ARG A 279 -27.80 26.83 18.64
C ARG A 279 -27.58 28.32 18.85
N LYS A 280 -27.64 28.76 20.10
CA LYS A 280 -27.31 30.13 20.49
C LYS A 280 -25.80 30.34 20.36
N SER A 281 -25.38 31.30 19.55
CA SER A 281 -24.01 31.74 19.40
C SER A 281 -24.00 33.26 19.26
N LYS A 282 -22.98 33.93 19.82
CA LYS A 282 -22.71 35.35 19.56
C LYS A 282 -21.66 35.56 18.47
N SER A 283 -21.11 34.47 17.97
CA SER A 283 -19.99 34.46 17.03
C SER A 283 -20.44 33.97 15.65
N LYS A 284 -19.74 34.45 14.61
CA LYS A 284 -19.83 33.99 13.22
C LYS A 284 -18.49 33.46 12.72
N ASP A 285 -18.53 32.72 11.60
CA ASP A 285 -17.34 32.24 10.88
C ASP A 285 -16.78 33.31 9.93
N ILE A 286 -15.59 33.05 9.37
CA ILE A 286 -14.99 33.83 8.27
C ILE A 286 -15.86 33.72 7.00
N ASP A 287 -15.99 34.81 6.25
CA ASP A 287 -16.92 34.93 5.12
C ASP A 287 -16.39 34.30 3.82
N CYS A 288 -15.09 34.44 3.57
CA CYS A 288 -14.44 33.99 2.35
C CYS A 288 -13.27 33.06 2.62
N ILE A 289 -13.04 32.09 1.75
CA ILE A 289 -11.86 31.23 1.78
C ILE A 289 -11.21 31.13 0.40
N TYR A 290 -9.89 31.23 0.35
CA TYR A 290 -9.07 30.89 -0.81
C TYR A 290 -8.22 29.65 -0.52
N LEU A 291 -8.21 28.69 -1.44
CA LEU A 291 -7.47 27.43 -1.30
C LEU A 291 -6.57 27.17 -2.52
N ASP A 292 -5.24 27.16 -2.31
CA ASP A 292 -4.27 26.60 -3.27
C ASP A 292 -4.40 25.07 -3.32
N LEU A 293 -4.05 24.42 -4.45
CA LEU A 293 -3.84 22.97 -4.48
C LEU A 293 -2.78 22.57 -3.42
N PRO A 294 -3.08 21.74 -2.42
CA PRO A 294 -2.08 21.29 -1.46
C PRO A 294 -0.97 20.49 -2.14
N THR A 295 0.27 20.87 -1.85
CA THR A 295 1.49 20.21 -2.33
C THR A 295 2.32 19.72 -1.13
N HIS A 296 3.47 19.08 -1.36
CA HIS A 296 4.32 18.51 -0.30
C HIS A 296 3.60 17.48 0.59
N LEU A 297 2.86 16.56 -0.05
CA LEU A 297 2.01 15.57 0.61
C LEU A 297 2.79 14.40 1.25
N ILE A 298 4.07 14.25 0.92
CA ILE A 298 5.01 13.29 1.51
C ILE A 298 6.21 14.02 2.11
N ALA A 299 6.91 13.35 3.01
CA ALA A 299 8.19 13.81 3.51
C ALA A 299 9.13 14.01 2.31
N ARG A 300 9.81 15.16 2.24
CA ARG A 300 10.81 15.45 1.22
C ARG A 300 12.13 15.72 1.90
N LYS A 301 13.19 15.08 1.40
CA LYS A 301 14.56 15.42 1.78
C LYS A 301 14.94 16.73 1.10
N GLU A 302 15.45 17.68 1.88
CA GLU A 302 16.13 18.84 1.31
C GLU A 302 17.57 18.43 1.02
N LYS A 303 18.15 18.89 -0.10
CA LYS A 303 19.46 18.43 -0.58
C LYS A 303 20.56 18.50 0.48
N ASP A 304 20.51 19.53 1.32
CA ASP A 304 21.55 19.82 2.32
C ASP A 304 21.14 19.39 3.75
N SER A 305 19.99 18.72 3.93
CA SER A 305 19.54 18.26 5.25
C SER A 305 19.45 16.74 5.34
N ASN A 306 20.24 16.17 6.26
CA ASN A 306 20.17 14.77 6.66
C ASN A 306 19.28 14.63 7.91
N SER A 307 18.06 15.17 7.85
CA SER A 307 17.09 14.97 8.92
C SER A 307 16.69 13.51 8.97
N MET A 308 17.15 12.79 10.01
CA MET A 308 16.75 11.41 10.26
C MET A 308 15.22 11.30 10.39
N GLU A 309 14.56 12.37 10.84
CA GLU A 309 13.10 12.45 10.87
C GLU A 309 12.45 12.33 9.49
N THR A 310 12.97 13.08 8.53
CA THR A 310 12.49 13.01 7.16
C THR A 310 12.69 11.62 6.56
N ILE A 311 13.84 11.00 6.82
CA ILE A 311 14.18 9.66 6.31
C ILE A 311 13.20 8.62 6.87
N TYR A 312 13.03 8.56 8.19
CA TYR A 312 12.15 7.54 8.78
C TYR A 312 10.69 7.77 8.35
N ARG A 313 10.21 9.02 8.31
CA ARG A 313 8.85 9.35 7.82
C ARG A 313 8.68 8.93 6.36
N GLY A 314 9.71 9.11 5.54
CA GLY A 314 9.76 8.66 4.17
C GLY A 314 9.61 7.15 4.04
N ILE A 315 10.37 6.39 4.83
CA ILE A 315 10.29 4.92 4.89
C ILE A 315 8.87 4.48 5.26
N PHE A 316 8.28 5.04 6.32
CA PHE A 316 6.89 4.76 6.70
C PHE A 316 5.93 4.97 5.52
N GLN A 317 5.98 6.15 4.89
CA GLN A 317 5.06 6.51 3.82
C GLN A 317 5.18 5.59 2.60
N MET A 318 6.40 5.25 2.18
CA MET A 318 6.59 4.34 1.03
C MET A 318 6.10 2.93 1.35
N GLU A 319 6.32 2.45 2.57
CA GLU A 319 5.87 1.13 2.99
C GLU A 319 4.35 1.04 3.14
N TYR A 320 3.70 2.09 3.68
CA TYR A 320 2.24 2.21 3.67
C TYR A 320 1.67 2.07 2.25
N LEU A 321 2.21 2.84 1.29
CA LEU A 321 1.78 2.79 -0.11
C LEU A 321 2.03 1.41 -0.74
N SER A 322 3.16 0.80 -0.44
CA SER A 322 3.55 -0.53 -0.93
C SER A 322 2.68 -1.66 -0.37
N VAL A 323 2.30 -1.59 0.91
CA VAL A 323 1.39 -2.56 1.55
C VAL A 323 -0.01 -2.45 0.96
N ARG A 324 -0.47 -1.25 0.61
CA ARG A 324 -1.72 -1.05 -0.12
C ARG A 324 -1.59 -1.27 -1.62
N GLY A 325 -0.39 -1.60 -2.14
CA GLY A 325 -0.14 -1.81 -3.56
C GLY A 325 -0.28 -0.57 -4.44
N GLU A 326 -0.41 0.63 -3.86
CA GLU A 326 -0.45 1.89 -4.62
C GLU A 326 0.89 2.19 -5.30
N ILE A 327 1.97 1.56 -4.84
CA ILE A 327 3.26 1.48 -5.52
C ILE A 327 3.74 0.01 -5.51
N SER A 328 4.51 -0.36 -6.53
CA SER A 328 5.11 -1.70 -6.59
C SER A 328 6.26 -1.85 -5.58
N PRO A 329 6.65 -3.09 -5.20
CA PRO A 329 7.80 -3.31 -4.33
C PRO A 329 9.12 -2.71 -4.87
N ALA A 330 9.29 -2.71 -6.19
CA ALA A 330 10.45 -2.10 -6.84
C ALA A 330 10.45 -0.57 -6.69
N GLN A 331 9.30 0.07 -6.89
CA GLN A 331 9.12 1.51 -6.65
C GLN A 331 9.34 1.85 -5.17
N CYS A 332 8.82 1.04 -4.24
CA CYS A 332 9.05 1.23 -2.81
C CYS A 332 10.55 1.26 -2.48
N LYS A 333 11.29 0.26 -2.95
CA LYS A 333 12.75 0.18 -2.75
C LYS A 333 13.47 1.39 -3.36
N TYR A 334 13.09 1.78 -4.58
CA TYR A 334 13.67 2.94 -5.26
C TYR A 334 13.37 4.25 -4.51
N PHE A 335 12.13 4.51 -4.10
CA PHE A 335 11.78 5.74 -3.38
C PHE A 335 12.41 5.79 -1.98
N ILE A 336 12.51 4.65 -1.28
CA ILE A 336 13.27 4.57 -0.03
C ILE A 336 14.73 4.95 -0.27
N SER A 337 15.37 4.47 -1.35
CA SER A 337 16.76 4.85 -1.65
C SER A 337 16.90 6.35 -1.93
N GLN A 338 15.89 6.99 -2.51
CA GLN A 338 15.91 8.45 -2.76
C GLN A 338 15.95 9.28 -1.48
N TYR A 339 15.44 8.78 -0.35
CA TYR A 339 15.62 9.45 0.94
C TYR A 339 17.06 9.45 1.45
N PHE A 340 17.92 8.60 0.91
CA PHE A 340 19.35 8.59 1.23
C PHE A 340 20.19 9.37 0.21
N THR A 341 19.65 9.66 -0.99
CA THR A 341 20.32 10.41 -2.06
C THR A 341 19.71 11.81 -2.23
N ASP A 342 19.30 12.19 -3.45
CA ASP A 342 18.90 13.56 -3.84
C ASP A 342 17.44 13.90 -3.51
N GLY A 343 16.67 12.96 -2.93
CA GLY A 343 15.28 13.20 -2.53
C GLY A 343 14.27 13.24 -3.69
N ASN A 344 14.65 12.81 -4.89
CA ASN A 344 13.82 12.89 -6.09
C ASN A 344 12.71 11.82 -6.12
N ILE A 345 11.59 12.11 -5.46
CA ILE A 345 10.43 11.20 -5.39
C ILE A 345 9.25 11.81 -6.14
N HIS A 346 8.73 11.06 -7.12
CA HIS A 346 7.60 11.45 -7.93
C HIS A 346 6.49 10.39 -7.81
N LEU A 347 5.38 10.77 -7.20
CA LEU A 347 4.17 9.96 -7.09
C LEU A 347 3.07 10.60 -7.94
N ALA A 348 2.50 9.84 -8.87
CA ALA A 348 1.45 10.32 -9.75
C ALA A 348 0.12 10.37 -8.99
N THR A 349 -0.48 11.56 -8.88
CA THR A 349 -1.71 11.81 -8.08
C THR A 349 -2.92 11.03 -8.60
N ASP A 350 -2.98 10.79 -9.91
CA ASP A 350 -4.02 10.01 -10.60
C ASP A 350 -3.86 8.49 -10.43
N LYS A 351 -2.69 8.02 -9.97
CA LYS A 351 -2.43 6.59 -9.69
C LYS A 351 -2.33 6.25 -8.21
N THR A 352 -2.09 7.25 -7.35
CA THR A 352 -1.87 7.06 -5.92
C THR A 352 -3.04 7.65 -5.11
N ARG A 353 -4.07 6.83 -4.86
CA ARG A 353 -5.32 7.20 -4.17
C ARG A 353 -5.06 7.87 -2.81
N SER A 354 -4.08 7.41 -2.03
CA SER A 354 -3.72 8.01 -0.74
C SER A 354 -3.14 9.42 -0.88
N ILE A 355 -2.40 9.71 -1.95
CA ILE A 355 -1.88 11.06 -2.22
C ILE A 355 -3.04 11.99 -2.56
N ASN A 356 -3.93 11.57 -3.48
CA ASN A 356 -5.13 12.32 -3.84
C ASN A 356 -5.98 12.64 -2.60
N ASN A 357 -6.30 11.60 -1.82
CA ASN A 357 -7.18 11.73 -0.67
C ASN A 357 -6.56 12.54 0.46
N LYS A 358 -5.22 12.53 0.61
CA LYS A 358 -4.52 13.42 1.54
C LYS A 358 -4.64 14.88 1.14
N ALA A 359 -4.53 15.21 -0.15
CA ALA A 359 -4.72 16.58 -0.62
C ALA A 359 -6.16 17.06 -0.32
N ILE A 360 -7.16 16.24 -0.65
CA ILE A 360 -8.56 16.58 -0.42
C ILE A 360 -8.88 16.67 1.09
N ALA A 361 -8.30 15.80 1.93
CA ALA A 361 -8.44 15.88 3.38
C ALA A 361 -7.90 17.21 3.94
N ILE A 362 -6.79 17.73 3.42
CA ILE A 362 -6.26 19.05 3.78
C ILE A 362 -7.24 20.16 3.40
N ILE A 363 -7.80 20.09 2.19
CA ILE A 363 -8.84 21.03 1.71
C ILE A 363 -10.08 20.97 2.62
N GLN A 364 -10.59 19.78 2.91
CA GLN A 364 -11.76 19.60 3.79
C GLN A 364 -11.52 20.19 5.19
N GLN A 365 -10.32 19.98 5.74
CA GLN A 365 -9.96 20.53 7.06
C GLN A 365 -9.82 22.06 7.05
N ALA A 366 -9.37 22.64 5.94
CA ALA A 366 -9.29 24.08 5.73
C ALA A 366 -10.69 24.71 5.62
N VAL A 367 -11.57 24.11 4.79
CA VAL A 367 -12.98 24.52 4.67
C VAL A 367 -13.70 24.39 6.02
N GLY A 368 -13.43 23.33 6.78
CA GLY A 368 -13.98 23.15 8.13
C GLY A 368 -13.61 24.24 9.15
N ARG A 369 -12.76 25.21 8.79
CA ARG A 369 -12.48 26.41 9.60
C ARG A 369 -13.53 27.50 9.46
N ILE A 370 -14.34 27.46 8.42
CA ILE A 370 -15.42 28.43 8.16
C ILE A 370 -16.83 27.82 8.35
N CYS A 371 -16.91 26.60 8.89
CA CYS A 371 -18.15 25.83 9.01
C CYS A 371 -18.68 25.68 10.45
N ARG A 372 -18.16 26.39 11.46
CA ARG A 372 -18.31 25.96 12.89
C ARG A 372 -19.45 26.60 13.66
N THR A 373 -19.91 27.77 13.23
CA THR A 373 -20.92 28.55 13.96
C THR A 373 -22.32 28.35 13.39
N SER A 374 -23.34 28.66 14.19
CA SER A 374 -24.74 28.68 13.76
C SER A 374 -25.15 29.98 13.07
N ASN A 375 -24.33 31.03 13.14
CA ASN A 375 -24.60 32.32 12.51
C ASN A 375 -23.69 32.47 11.30
N LYS A 376 -24.27 32.39 10.10
CA LYS A 376 -23.54 32.53 8.84
C LYS A 376 -23.69 33.92 8.28
N ASN A 377 -22.68 34.35 7.54
CA ASN A 377 -22.83 35.51 6.69
C ASN A 377 -23.90 35.25 5.63
N GLN A 378 -24.55 36.28 5.13
CA GLN A 378 -25.53 36.14 4.05
C GLN A 378 -24.89 35.61 2.75
N VAL A 379 -23.63 35.97 2.51
CA VAL A 379 -22.82 35.53 1.37
C VAL A 379 -21.56 34.85 1.87
N ILE A 380 -21.27 33.65 1.35
CA ILE A 380 -20.02 32.93 1.56
C ILE A 380 -19.36 32.74 0.19
N LYS A 381 -18.09 33.11 0.06
CA LYS A 381 -17.33 32.92 -1.19
C LYS A 381 -16.22 31.89 -1.02
N LEU A 382 -16.18 30.93 -1.94
CA LEU A 382 -15.18 29.86 -2.00
C LEU A 382 -14.33 30.05 -3.25
N TYR A 383 -13.12 30.61 -3.09
CA TYR A 383 -12.14 30.75 -4.17
C TYR A 383 -11.22 29.53 -4.17
N ILE A 384 -11.30 28.71 -5.21
CA ILE A 384 -10.56 27.45 -5.29
C ILE A 384 -9.64 27.51 -6.51
N ASP A 385 -8.35 27.29 -6.33
CA ASP A 385 -7.41 27.13 -7.46
C ASP A 385 -7.95 26.04 -8.40
N ASP A 386 -8.17 26.37 -9.68
CA ASP A 386 -8.77 25.44 -10.64
C ASP A 386 -7.92 24.15 -10.82
N LYS A 387 -6.61 24.22 -10.52
CA LYS A 387 -5.75 23.03 -10.48
C LYS A 387 -6.25 21.94 -9.53
N VAL A 388 -7.02 22.29 -8.49
CA VAL A 388 -7.68 21.33 -7.60
C VAL A 388 -8.65 20.46 -8.39
N PHE A 389 -9.50 21.05 -9.23
CA PHE A 389 -10.48 20.29 -10.00
C PHE A 389 -9.84 19.52 -11.17
N GLN A 390 -8.73 20.02 -11.72
CA GLN A 390 -7.96 19.34 -12.77
C GLN A 390 -7.23 18.09 -12.23
N THR A 391 -6.75 18.17 -11.00
CA THR A 391 -5.85 17.15 -10.43
C THR A 391 -6.58 16.14 -9.57
N CYS A 392 -7.44 16.59 -8.67
CA CYS A 392 -8.04 15.78 -7.61
C CYS A 392 -9.32 15.07 -8.05
N ASP A 393 -9.48 13.83 -7.61
CA ASP A 393 -10.68 13.02 -7.77
C ASP A 393 -11.45 12.96 -6.44
N PHE A 394 -12.66 13.50 -6.42
CA PHE A 394 -13.47 13.63 -5.20
C PHE A 394 -14.40 12.43 -4.93
N SER A 395 -14.31 11.35 -5.71
CA SER A 395 -15.23 10.20 -5.64
C SER A 395 -15.36 9.62 -4.21
N ASP A 396 -14.26 9.54 -3.47
CA ASP A 396 -14.23 9.02 -2.09
C ASP A 396 -14.92 9.91 -1.05
N PHE A 397 -15.24 11.15 -1.40
CA PHE A 397 -15.87 12.13 -0.52
C PHE A 397 -17.36 12.35 -0.84
N LYS A 398 -17.83 11.93 -2.02
CA LYS A 398 -19.20 12.19 -2.51
C LYS A 398 -20.30 11.61 -1.62
N ASN A 399 -20.11 10.40 -1.12
CA ASN A 399 -21.12 9.68 -0.34
C ASN A 399 -21.00 9.94 1.18
N LYS A 400 -20.19 10.92 1.58
CA LYS A 400 -19.97 11.24 2.99
C LYS A 400 -20.86 12.37 3.46
N ILE A 401 -21.05 12.45 4.77
CA ILE A 401 -21.70 13.60 5.40
C ILE A 401 -20.69 14.74 5.39
N ASN A 402 -20.93 15.71 4.50
CA ASN A 402 -20.08 16.88 4.30
C ASN A 402 -20.79 18.15 4.78
N ASN A 403 -20.02 19.15 5.21
CA ASN A 403 -20.55 20.48 5.42
C ASN A 403 -20.96 21.11 4.06
N PRO A 404 -21.97 21.99 4.02
CA PRO A 404 -22.48 22.56 2.77
C PRO A 404 -21.41 23.26 1.92
N GLU A 405 -20.45 23.95 2.55
CA GLU A 405 -19.36 24.63 1.85
C GLU A 405 -18.44 23.64 1.12
N PHE A 406 -18.08 22.52 1.76
CA PHE A 406 -17.25 21.49 1.13
C PHE A 406 -18.03 20.69 0.09
N GLN A 407 -19.33 20.47 0.34
CA GLN A 407 -20.23 19.82 -0.61
C GLN A 407 -20.31 20.61 -1.93
N LYS A 408 -20.32 21.95 -1.87
CA LYS A 408 -20.28 22.81 -3.06
C LYS A 408 -19.03 22.60 -3.91
N ILE A 409 -17.88 22.34 -3.27
CA ILE A 409 -16.61 22.02 -3.95
C ILE A 409 -16.70 20.65 -4.63
N ILE A 410 -17.26 19.64 -3.94
CA ILE A 410 -17.44 18.29 -4.51
C ILE A 410 -18.34 18.35 -5.76
N GLU A 411 -19.43 19.13 -5.71
CA GLU A 411 -20.37 19.29 -6.82
C GLU A 411 -19.76 20.00 -8.05
N ALA A 412 -18.75 20.86 -7.83
CA ALA A 412 -18.03 21.56 -8.90
C ALA A 412 -16.94 20.70 -9.57
N SER A 413 -16.65 19.51 -9.03
CA SER A 413 -15.64 18.58 -9.55
C SER A 413 -16.14 17.81 -10.78
N TYR A 414 -15.30 17.75 -11.82
CA TYR A 414 -15.57 17.02 -13.05
C TYR A 414 -14.78 15.70 -13.19
N LYS A 415 -13.71 15.51 -12.40
CA LYS A 415 -12.87 14.32 -12.44
C LYS A 415 -13.44 13.24 -11.52
N ASN A 416 -13.74 12.07 -12.07
CA ASN A 416 -14.36 10.95 -11.35
C ASN A 416 -13.75 9.61 -11.79
N HIS A 417 -13.75 8.62 -10.89
CA HIS A 417 -13.40 7.22 -11.17
C HIS A 417 -11.97 7.01 -11.73
N SER A 418 -11.03 7.90 -11.41
CA SER A 418 -9.64 7.81 -11.90
C SER A 418 -8.92 6.56 -11.41
N PHE A 419 -9.39 5.94 -10.32
CA PHE A 419 -8.71 4.85 -9.63
C PHE A 419 -9.19 3.44 -9.99
N GLU A 420 -10.23 3.24 -10.82
CA GLU A 420 -10.76 1.89 -11.12
C GLU A 420 -9.69 0.96 -11.72
N LYS A 421 -8.92 1.46 -12.70
CA LYS A 421 -7.79 0.70 -13.28
C LYS A 421 -6.67 0.46 -12.28
N ALA A 422 -6.46 1.41 -11.36
CA ALA A 422 -5.45 1.31 -10.32
C ALA A 422 -5.79 0.28 -9.23
N GLU A 423 -7.06 -0.10 -9.04
CA GLU A 423 -7.44 -1.11 -8.04
C GLU A 423 -6.95 -2.51 -8.42
N VAL A 424 -7.06 -2.91 -9.68
CA VAL A 424 -6.53 -4.20 -10.14
C VAL A 424 -5.00 -4.22 -10.06
N GLU A 425 -4.34 -3.13 -10.47
CA GLU A 425 -2.89 -2.97 -10.36
C GLU A 425 -2.44 -3.00 -8.89
N SER A 426 -3.21 -2.38 -7.99
CA SER A 426 -2.97 -2.39 -6.55
C SER A 426 -3.02 -3.81 -5.98
N LEU A 427 -4.05 -4.59 -6.32
CA LEU A 427 -4.13 -5.99 -5.90
C LEU A 427 -2.99 -6.84 -6.47
N GLN A 428 -2.55 -6.58 -7.71
CA GLN A 428 -1.37 -7.24 -8.29
C GLN A 428 -0.10 -6.91 -7.50
N ASN A 429 0.12 -5.63 -7.19
CA ASN A 429 1.26 -5.18 -6.38
C ASN A 429 1.24 -5.77 -4.97
N GLN A 430 0.06 -5.85 -4.33
CA GLN A 430 -0.12 -6.52 -3.04
C GLN A 430 0.24 -8.01 -3.13
N ALA A 431 -0.25 -8.72 -4.16
CA ALA A 431 0.06 -10.12 -4.39
C ALA A 431 1.57 -10.35 -4.60
N VAL A 432 2.24 -9.47 -5.36
CA VAL A 432 3.71 -9.53 -5.56
C VAL A 432 4.43 -9.30 -4.23
N ASN A 433 4.09 -8.24 -3.49
CA ASN A 433 4.70 -7.91 -2.20
C ASN A 433 4.57 -9.08 -1.20
N HIS A 434 3.34 -9.60 -1.07
CA HIS A 434 3.03 -10.75 -0.24
C HIS A 434 3.86 -11.99 -0.63
N THR A 435 3.87 -12.32 -1.92
CA THR A 435 4.61 -13.49 -2.45
C THR A 435 6.11 -13.38 -2.20
N LEU A 436 6.72 -12.21 -2.42
CA LEU A 436 8.16 -12.01 -2.20
C LEU A 436 8.53 -12.10 -0.72
N ARG A 437 7.69 -11.57 0.18
CA ARG A 437 7.87 -11.72 1.63
C ARG A 437 7.73 -13.18 2.06
N PHE A 438 6.73 -13.88 1.54
CA PHE A 438 6.55 -15.31 1.76
C PHE A 438 7.76 -16.12 1.28
N LYS A 439 8.31 -15.82 0.10
CA LYS A 439 9.52 -16.47 -0.43
C LYS A 439 10.68 -16.40 0.56
N ASN A 440 10.95 -15.23 1.11
CA ASN A 440 12.05 -15.06 2.06
C ASN A 440 11.81 -15.86 3.34
N LYS A 441 10.57 -15.89 3.85
CA LYS A 441 10.18 -16.72 5.00
C LYS A 441 10.35 -18.20 4.72
N LEU A 442 9.88 -18.66 3.56
CA LEU A 442 10.01 -20.04 3.11
C LEU A 442 11.48 -20.44 2.98
N TYR A 443 12.30 -19.57 2.40
CA TYR A 443 13.73 -19.83 2.26
C TYR A 443 14.41 -20.04 3.62
N HIS A 444 14.11 -19.17 4.60
CA HIS A 444 14.62 -19.34 5.96
C HIS A 444 14.06 -20.58 6.67
N PHE A 445 12.79 -20.93 6.45
CA PHE A 445 12.18 -22.11 7.03
C PHE A 445 12.78 -23.42 6.47
N VAL A 446 13.02 -23.50 5.16
CA VAL A 446 13.49 -24.74 4.53
C VAL A 446 15.01 -24.84 4.55
N TYR A 447 15.73 -23.81 4.10
CA TYR A 447 17.16 -23.91 3.79
C TYR A 447 18.10 -23.54 4.95
N ASN A 448 17.65 -22.73 5.91
CA ASN A 448 18.48 -22.42 7.09
C ASN A 448 18.38 -23.51 8.19
N ASN A 449 17.43 -24.44 8.08
CA ASN A 449 17.32 -25.59 8.97
C ASN A 449 18.27 -26.70 8.51
N LYS A 450 19.53 -26.66 9.00
CA LYS A 450 20.56 -27.67 8.67
C LYS A 450 20.29 -29.05 9.29
N GLN A 451 19.44 -29.12 10.31
CA GLN A 451 19.01 -30.37 10.97
C GLN A 451 17.51 -30.24 11.25
N TRP A 452 16.71 -31.04 10.55
CA TRP A 452 15.28 -31.09 10.77
C TRP A 452 14.99 -31.88 12.05
N ILE A 453 13.95 -31.47 12.78
CA ILE A 453 13.38 -32.24 13.89
C ILE A 453 12.00 -32.75 13.52
N SER A 454 11.54 -33.82 14.17
CA SER A 454 10.27 -34.49 13.86
C SER A 454 9.06 -33.54 13.85
N GLU A 455 9.02 -32.56 14.76
CA GLU A 455 7.95 -31.54 14.80
C GLU A 455 7.93 -30.66 13.54
N GLN A 456 9.10 -30.26 13.03
CA GLN A 456 9.21 -29.45 11.82
C GLN A 456 8.83 -30.25 10.57
N ILE A 457 9.23 -31.52 10.53
CA ILE A 457 8.86 -32.45 9.45
C ILE A 457 7.35 -32.62 9.41
N ALA A 458 6.73 -32.93 10.55
CA ALA A 458 5.28 -33.08 10.65
C ALA A 458 4.55 -31.79 10.22
N TYR A 459 5.06 -30.63 10.64
CA TYR A 459 4.50 -29.34 10.24
C TYR A 459 4.64 -29.08 8.73
N TRP A 460 5.80 -29.35 8.15
CA TRP A 460 6.05 -29.23 6.70
C TRP A 460 5.16 -30.16 5.87
N GLN A 461 5.03 -31.42 6.30
CA GLN A 461 4.13 -32.38 5.68
C GLN A 461 2.66 -31.95 5.79
N ALA A 462 2.23 -31.43 6.94
CA ALA A 462 0.87 -30.92 7.14
C ALA A 462 0.56 -29.75 6.19
N MET A 463 1.50 -28.82 6.01
CA MET A 463 1.34 -27.72 5.05
C MET A 463 1.22 -28.24 3.61
N ARG A 464 2.09 -29.17 3.20
CA ARG A 464 2.02 -29.79 1.86
C ARG A 464 0.67 -30.48 1.63
N GLN A 465 0.18 -31.23 2.61
CA GLN A 465 -1.14 -31.86 2.53
C GLN A 465 -2.26 -30.82 2.44
N HIS A 466 -2.20 -29.74 3.23
CA HIS A 466 -3.18 -28.67 3.19
C HIS A 466 -3.28 -28.05 1.78
N LEU A 467 -2.14 -27.73 1.16
CA LEU A 467 -2.11 -27.14 -0.18
C LEU A 467 -2.70 -28.08 -1.24
N LEU A 468 -2.50 -29.40 -1.10
CA LEU A 468 -3.11 -30.39 -2.00
C LEU A 468 -4.63 -30.47 -1.86
N LYS A 469 -5.16 -30.24 -0.65
CA LYS A 469 -6.61 -30.23 -0.39
C LYS A 469 -7.26 -28.93 -0.81
N TYR A 470 -6.57 -27.80 -0.60
CA TYR A 470 -7.15 -26.47 -0.74
C TYR A 470 -6.31 -25.54 -1.63
N PRO A 471 -6.18 -25.81 -2.95
CA PRO A 471 -5.45 -24.90 -3.85
C PRO A 471 -6.14 -23.53 -4.03
N THR A 472 -7.43 -23.45 -3.68
CA THR A 472 -8.29 -22.27 -3.77
C THR A 472 -9.22 -22.22 -2.56
N LEU A 473 -9.55 -21.03 -2.06
CA LEU A 473 -10.35 -20.82 -0.85
C LEU A 473 -11.34 -19.66 -1.01
N SER A 474 -12.54 -19.80 -0.43
CA SER A 474 -13.44 -18.65 -0.25
C SER A 474 -12.88 -17.69 0.81
N THR A 475 -13.44 -16.48 0.87
CA THR A 475 -13.05 -15.50 1.89
C THR A 475 -13.27 -16.02 3.31
N GLU A 476 -14.39 -16.69 3.58
CA GLU A 476 -14.72 -17.23 4.90
C GLU A 476 -13.69 -18.28 5.33
N ALA A 477 -13.41 -19.25 4.46
CA ALA A 477 -12.45 -20.31 4.73
C ALA A 477 -11.02 -19.75 4.93
N PHE A 478 -10.63 -18.72 4.15
CA PHE A 478 -9.34 -18.05 4.32
C PHE A 478 -9.22 -17.36 5.68
N LEU A 479 -10.28 -16.68 6.17
CA LEU A 479 -10.25 -15.95 7.43
C LEU A 479 -10.21 -16.86 8.68
N GLU A 480 -10.63 -18.11 8.55
CA GLU A 480 -10.53 -19.16 9.58
C GLU A 480 -9.14 -19.78 9.69
N LEU A 481 -8.28 -19.63 8.67
CA LEU A 481 -6.92 -20.15 8.70
C LEU A 481 -6.04 -19.44 9.72
N GLU A 482 -5.08 -20.19 10.27
CA GLU A 482 -3.94 -19.61 10.99
C GLU A 482 -3.04 -18.79 10.02
N ASP A 483 -2.41 -17.73 10.52
CA ASP A 483 -1.59 -16.79 9.75
C ASP A 483 -0.54 -17.47 8.84
N ASN A 484 0.07 -18.57 9.31
CA ASN A 484 1.06 -19.30 8.54
C ASN A 484 0.45 -19.90 7.26
N TYR A 485 -0.80 -20.39 7.33
CA TYR A 485 -1.49 -20.96 6.18
C TYR A 485 -2.04 -19.87 5.25
N GLN A 486 -2.51 -18.75 5.80
CA GLN A 486 -2.92 -17.59 4.99
C GLN A 486 -1.79 -17.09 4.07
N SER A 487 -0.54 -17.21 4.54
CA SER A 487 0.66 -16.80 3.80
C SER A 487 0.89 -17.54 2.48
N PHE A 488 0.20 -18.66 2.25
CA PHE A 488 0.28 -19.38 0.98
C PHE A 488 -0.56 -18.76 -0.11
N TYR A 489 -1.57 -17.95 0.23
CA TYR A 489 -2.60 -17.50 -0.70
C TYR A 489 -2.45 -16.02 -1.06
N ILE A 490 -2.97 -15.65 -2.23
CA ILE A 490 -3.17 -14.28 -2.67
C ILE A 490 -4.63 -14.06 -3.00
N GLN A 491 -5.11 -12.83 -2.79
CA GLN A 491 -6.48 -12.45 -3.09
C GLN A 491 -6.68 -12.20 -4.59
N MET A 492 -7.76 -12.72 -5.14
CA MET A 492 -8.21 -12.47 -6.51
C MET A 492 -9.13 -11.25 -6.55
N PRO A 493 -9.13 -10.47 -7.64
CA PRO A 493 -10.05 -9.32 -7.78
C PRO A 493 -11.52 -9.74 -7.92
N THR A 494 -11.75 -10.97 -8.38
CA THR A 494 -13.04 -11.63 -8.55
C THR A 494 -12.80 -13.14 -8.44
N PRO A 495 -13.78 -13.96 -8.04
CA PRO A 495 -13.62 -15.41 -7.96
C PRO A 495 -13.04 -16.02 -9.24
N ARG A 496 -11.90 -16.71 -9.13
CA ARG A 496 -11.10 -17.25 -10.25
C ARG A 496 -10.50 -18.61 -9.89
N ASN A 497 -10.17 -19.38 -10.91
CA ASN A 497 -9.51 -20.69 -10.80
C ASN A 497 -8.09 -20.70 -11.40
N SER A 498 -7.64 -19.56 -11.93
CA SER A 498 -6.33 -19.39 -12.53
C SER A 498 -5.92 -17.93 -12.62
N TYR A 499 -4.60 -17.72 -12.64
CA TYR A 499 -3.97 -16.44 -12.96
C TYR A 499 -2.58 -16.69 -13.58
N THR A 500 -1.96 -15.65 -14.15
CA THR A 500 -0.65 -15.76 -14.79
C THR A 500 0.42 -14.94 -14.06
N TYR A 501 1.68 -15.32 -14.23
CA TYR A 501 2.82 -14.61 -13.65
C TYR A 501 4.06 -14.72 -14.54
N THR A 502 4.96 -13.77 -14.38
CA THR A 502 6.29 -13.78 -14.97
C THR A 502 7.31 -13.69 -13.84
N GLN A 503 8.30 -14.57 -13.86
CA GLN A 503 9.40 -14.57 -12.90
C GLN A 503 10.75 -14.65 -13.62
N GLU A 504 11.80 -14.13 -12.98
CA GLU A 504 13.18 -14.30 -13.42
C GLU A 504 14.09 -14.55 -12.19
N GLN A 505 15.20 -15.28 -12.41
CA GLN A 505 16.24 -15.57 -11.42
C GLN A 505 15.70 -15.92 -10.02
N ASP A 506 14.96 -17.03 -9.90
CA ASP A 506 14.36 -17.49 -8.63
C ASP A 506 13.54 -16.40 -7.91
N PHE A 507 12.60 -15.80 -8.65
CA PHE A 507 11.75 -14.70 -8.19
C PHE A 507 12.54 -13.47 -7.69
N SER A 508 13.71 -13.16 -8.25
CA SER A 508 14.34 -11.84 -8.02
C SER A 508 13.50 -10.73 -8.67
N TYR A 509 12.91 -11.06 -9.81
CA TYR A 509 11.83 -10.33 -10.45
C TYR A 509 10.56 -11.18 -10.43
N LEU A 510 9.44 -10.58 -10.06
CA LEU A 510 8.12 -11.19 -10.09
C LEU A 510 7.09 -10.15 -10.50
N GLN A 511 6.27 -10.49 -11.48
CA GLN A 511 5.04 -9.77 -11.81
C GLN A 511 3.89 -10.75 -11.88
N ILE A 512 2.79 -10.40 -11.21
CA ILE A 512 1.55 -11.20 -11.18
C ILE A 512 0.48 -10.48 -11.99
N TYR A 513 -0.26 -11.24 -12.79
CA TYR A 513 -1.33 -10.74 -13.63
C TYR A 513 -2.60 -11.57 -13.40
N PHE A 514 -3.72 -10.89 -13.21
CA PHE A 514 -5.04 -11.52 -13.17
C PHE A 514 -5.66 -11.71 -14.57
N GLY A 515 -4.86 -11.53 -15.63
CA GLY A 515 -5.17 -11.85 -17.01
C GLY A 515 -4.22 -12.90 -17.60
N ILE A 516 -4.02 -12.88 -18.92
CA ILE A 516 -3.21 -13.87 -19.67
C ILE A 516 -1.82 -13.37 -20.08
N GLN A 517 -1.34 -12.26 -19.52
CA GLN A 517 -0.09 -11.60 -19.92
C GLN A 517 1.18 -12.31 -19.41
N GLY A 518 1.07 -13.14 -18.38
CA GLY A 518 2.22 -13.82 -17.77
C GLY A 518 2.75 -14.99 -18.61
N LYS A 519 4.05 -15.28 -18.47
CA LYS A 519 4.72 -16.41 -19.16
C LYS A 519 4.38 -17.77 -18.55
N SER A 520 4.01 -17.79 -17.27
CA SER A 520 3.60 -18.98 -16.51
C SER A 520 2.21 -18.78 -15.93
N ASN A 521 1.55 -19.87 -15.54
CA ASN A 521 0.24 -19.80 -14.92
C ASN A 521 0.18 -20.70 -13.68
N VAL A 522 -0.72 -20.33 -12.78
CA VAL A 522 -1.16 -21.17 -11.67
C VAL A 522 -2.55 -21.65 -12.06
N SER A 523 -2.70 -22.96 -12.32
CA SER A 523 -3.97 -23.55 -12.73
C SER A 523 -3.95 -25.08 -12.59
N ALA A 524 -5.14 -25.67 -12.48
CA ALA A 524 -5.31 -27.12 -12.49
C ALA A 524 -4.79 -27.79 -13.79
N GLU A 525 -4.85 -27.07 -14.93
CA GLU A 525 -4.36 -27.57 -16.22
C GLU A 525 -2.83 -27.66 -16.27
N ASP A 526 -2.13 -26.66 -15.71
CA ASP A 526 -0.66 -26.63 -15.68
C ASP A 526 -0.07 -27.76 -14.84
N VAL A 527 -0.79 -28.19 -13.79
CA VAL A 527 -0.49 -29.40 -13.02
C VAL A 527 -1.26 -30.64 -13.49
N LYS A 528 -1.88 -30.62 -14.66
CA LYS A 528 -2.50 -31.79 -15.32
C LYS A 528 -3.53 -32.53 -14.44
N LEU A 529 -4.21 -31.84 -13.52
CA LEU A 529 -5.25 -32.46 -12.67
C LEU A 529 -6.41 -33.03 -13.52
N ASN A 530 -6.73 -32.37 -14.64
CA ASN A 530 -7.67 -32.87 -15.64
C ASN A 530 -7.26 -34.24 -16.25
N LYS A 531 -5.96 -34.56 -16.28
CA LYS A 531 -5.45 -35.87 -16.70
C LYS A 531 -5.50 -36.87 -15.55
N ILE A 532 -5.15 -36.44 -14.34
CA ILE A 532 -5.18 -37.26 -13.12
C ILE A 532 -6.61 -37.77 -12.86
N GLN A 533 -7.62 -36.91 -12.99
CA GLN A 533 -9.03 -37.26 -12.86
C GLN A 533 -9.48 -38.35 -13.86
N GLN A 534 -8.82 -38.47 -15.01
CA GLN A 534 -9.14 -39.49 -16.02
C GLN A 534 -8.47 -40.85 -15.75
N ILE A 535 -7.55 -40.91 -14.78
CA ILE A 535 -6.86 -42.14 -14.38
C ILE A 535 -7.57 -42.65 -13.13
N THR A 536 -8.44 -43.66 -13.29
CA THR A 536 -9.31 -44.18 -12.22
C THR A 536 -8.59 -44.43 -10.90
N GLU A 537 -7.40 -45.06 -10.97
CA GLU A 537 -6.58 -45.35 -9.78
C GLU A 537 -6.18 -44.07 -9.02
N LEU A 538 -5.71 -43.04 -9.74
CA LEU A 538 -5.28 -41.79 -9.12
C LEU A 538 -6.47 -40.93 -8.69
N SER A 539 -7.56 -40.92 -9.45
CA SER A 539 -8.80 -40.21 -9.07
C SER A 539 -9.32 -40.74 -7.75
N ASN A 540 -9.47 -42.07 -7.62
CA ASN A 540 -9.92 -42.71 -6.38
C ASN A 540 -8.98 -42.40 -5.21
N TYR A 541 -7.66 -42.44 -5.44
CA TYR A 541 -6.68 -42.10 -4.41
C TYR A 541 -6.83 -40.64 -3.95
N PHE A 542 -6.98 -39.69 -4.88
CA PHE A 542 -7.15 -38.26 -4.53
C PHE A 542 -8.44 -38.04 -3.75
N GLU A 543 -9.55 -38.65 -4.17
CA GLU A 543 -10.82 -38.58 -3.45
C GLU A 543 -10.72 -39.15 -2.03
N GLN A 544 -10.08 -40.31 -1.86
CA GLN A 544 -9.85 -40.93 -0.55
C GLN A 544 -9.00 -40.05 0.38
N GLN A 545 -8.00 -39.36 -0.16
CA GLN A 545 -7.14 -38.46 0.62
C GLN A 545 -7.75 -37.06 0.80
N GLY A 546 -8.85 -36.75 0.11
CA GLY A 546 -9.46 -35.42 0.04
C GLY A 546 -8.65 -34.40 -0.74
N TYR A 547 -7.75 -34.82 -1.63
CA TYR A 547 -6.97 -33.94 -2.48
C TYR A 547 -7.81 -33.37 -3.62
N ALA A 548 -7.56 -32.11 -3.96
CA ALA A 548 -8.29 -31.41 -5.00
C ALA A 548 -7.98 -31.99 -6.39
N LEU A 549 -9.03 -32.33 -7.14
CA LEU A 549 -8.97 -32.72 -8.55
C LEU A 549 -9.17 -31.55 -9.51
N SER A 550 -9.49 -30.36 -8.99
CA SER A 550 -9.63 -29.13 -9.75
C SER A 550 -9.33 -27.92 -8.88
N PHE A 551 -9.07 -26.77 -9.52
CA PHE A 551 -9.02 -25.49 -8.83
C PHE A 551 -10.39 -24.85 -9.02
N GLU A 552 -11.09 -24.59 -7.92
CA GLU A 552 -12.42 -24.00 -7.98
C GLU A 552 -12.34 -22.50 -8.23
N ARG A 553 -13.43 -21.88 -8.70
CA ARG A 553 -13.49 -20.43 -8.82
C ARG A 553 -13.76 -19.81 -7.46
N GLN A 554 -12.72 -19.31 -6.80
CA GLN A 554 -12.78 -18.77 -5.44
C GLN A 554 -12.02 -17.44 -5.30
N ASP A 555 -12.15 -16.80 -4.14
CA ASP A 555 -11.58 -15.47 -3.83
C ASP A 555 -10.07 -15.50 -3.57
N TYR A 556 -9.55 -16.62 -3.07
CA TYR A 556 -8.13 -16.80 -2.74
C TYR A 556 -7.55 -17.99 -3.48
N MET A 557 -6.29 -17.86 -3.88
CA MET A 557 -5.58 -18.89 -4.63
C MET A 557 -4.11 -18.91 -4.24
N LEU A 558 -3.47 -20.09 -4.32
CA LEU A 558 -2.05 -20.23 -3.98
C LEU A 558 -1.19 -19.20 -4.72
N SER A 559 -0.27 -18.55 -4.00
CA SER A 559 0.75 -17.67 -4.55
C SER A 559 1.71 -18.42 -5.48
N PRO A 560 2.42 -17.74 -6.41
CA PRO A 560 3.34 -18.41 -7.33
C PRO A 560 4.40 -19.26 -6.62
N VAL A 561 4.91 -18.78 -5.48
CA VAL A 561 5.93 -19.49 -4.68
C VAL A 561 5.32 -20.69 -3.98
N ALA A 562 4.15 -20.57 -3.36
CA ALA A 562 3.47 -21.70 -2.72
C ALA A 562 3.12 -22.78 -3.75
N TYR A 563 2.63 -22.36 -4.93
CA TYR A 563 2.30 -23.26 -6.03
C TYR A 563 3.53 -23.99 -6.58
N GLN A 564 4.60 -23.26 -6.89
CA GLN A 564 5.79 -23.82 -7.54
C GLN A 564 6.66 -24.63 -6.59
N ASN A 565 6.90 -24.14 -5.38
CA ASN A 565 7.91 -24.69 -4.48
C ASN A 565 7.32 -25.72 -3.49
N ILE A 566 6.00 -25.71 -3.25
CA ILE A 566 5.37 -26.61 -2.27
C ILE A 566 4.35 -27.52 -2.96
N TYR A 567 3.30 -26.94 -3.56
CA TYR A 567 2.20 -27.70 -4.13
C TYR A 567 2.66 -28.67 -5.23
N LYS A 568 3.45 -28.21 -6.20
CA LYS A 568 3.95 -29.06 -7.31
C LYS A 568 4.85 -30.20 -6.83
N GLY A 569 5.72 -29.92 -5.86
CA GLY A 569 6.58 -30.96 -5.26
C GLY A 569 5.73 -32.02 -4.56
N ALA A 570 4.79 -31.58 -3.71
CA ALA A 570 3.92 -32.47 -2.95
C ALA A 570 3.04 -33.33 -3.87
N LEU A 571 2.55 -32.73 -4.95
CA LEU A 571 1.77 -33.42 -5.96
C LEU A 571 2.59 -34.51 -6.65
N GLY A 572 3.83 -34.19 -7.04
CA GLY A 572 4.75 -35.13 -7.66
C GLY A 572 5.05 -36.33 -6.77
N GLU A 573 5.41 -36.07 -5.51
CA GLU A 573 5.69 -37.09 -4.50
C GLU A 573 4.51 -38.03 -4.26
N LYS A 574 3.29 -37.48 -4.05
CA LYS A 574 2.11 -38.31 -3.73
C LYS A 574 1.68 -39.17 -4.91
N ILE A 575 1.78 -38.68 -6.14
CA ILE A 575 1.49 -39.47 -7.34
C ILE A 575 2.56 -40.53 -7.55
N GLY A 576 3.83 -40.13 -7.50
CA GLY A 576 4.97 -41.02 -7.71
C GLY A 576 4.99 -42.18 -6.72
N LYS A 577 4.84 -41.89 -5.42
CA LYS A 577 4.75 -42.90 -4.38
C LYS A 577 3.61 -43.89 -4.64
N LYS A 578 2.40 -43.39 -4.89
CA LYS A 578 1.23 -44.25 -5.14
C LYS A 578 1.44 -45.19 -6.33
N VAL A 579 2.03 -44.69 -7.42
CA VAL A 579 2.30 -45.49 -8.62
C VAL A 579 3.35 -46.56 -8.35
N LEU A 580 4.48 -46.22 -7.73
CA LEU A 580 5.54 -47.19 -7.46
C LEU A 580 5.06 -48.30 -6.51
N GLU A 581 4.38 -47.94 -5.42
CA GLU A 581 3.88 -48.91 -4.44
C GLU A 581 2.80 -49.84 -5.04
N THR A 582 1.97 -49.33 -5.96
CA THR A 582 0.89 -50.12 -6.56
C THR A 582 1.39 -51.04 -7.68
N HIS A 583 2.37 -50.59 -8.48
CA HIS A 583 2.77 -51.30 -9.70
C HIS A 583 4.06 -52.11 -9.56
N LEU A 584 4.93 -51.80 -8.58
CA LEU A 584 6.23 -52.46 -8.42
C LEU A 584 6.36 -53.32 -7.16
N ASP A 585 5.33 -53.36 -6.30
CA ASP A 585 5.34 -54.07 -5.01
C ASP A 585 6.55 -53.69 -4.13
N ILE A 586 6.90 -52.40 -4.13
CA ILE A 586 8.00 -51.83 -3.36
C ILE A 586 7.43 -50.84 -2.36
N GLN A 587 7.85 -50.93 -1.10
CA GLN A 587 7.52 -49.95 -0.06
C GLN A 587 8.51 -48.78 -0.08
N LEU A 588 8.01 -47.55 -0.17
CA LEU A 588 8.84 -46.34 -0.10
C LEU A 588 8.90 -45.80 1.33
N GLU A 589 10.09 -45.77 1.90
CA GLU A 589 10.37 -45.27 3.25
C GLU A 589 10.71 -43.77 3.23
N GLU A 590 10.22 -43.03 4.23
CA GLU A 590 10.51 -41.60 4.38
C GLU A 590 11.95 -41.37 4.85
N MET A 591 12.55 -40.28 4.40
CA MET A 591 13.90 -39.93 4.81
C MET A 591 14.01 -39.65 6.32
N PRO A 592 15.08 -40.11 6.99
CA PRO A 592 15.32 -39.78 8.39
C PRO A 592 15.56 -38.28 8.56
N ALA A 593 15.30 -37.77 9.77
CA ALA A 593 15.33 -36.32 10.04
C ALA A 593 16.66 -35.63 9.69
N GLU A 594 17.79 -36.33 9.84
CA GLU A 594 19.11 -35.81 9.48
C GLU A 594 19.26 -35.52 7.98
N TYR A 595 18.55 -36.29 7.14
CA TYR A 595 18.67 -36.28 5.67
C TYR A 595 17.34 -35.92 4.98
N TYR A 596 16.38 -35.39 5.74
CA TYR A 596 14.99 -35.23 5.31
C TYR A 596 14.82 -34.47 3.99
N GLU A 597 15.53 -33.35 3.78
CA GLU A 597 15.44 -32.53 2.54
C GLU A 597 16.44 -32.95 1.44
N LEU A 598 17.12 -34.09 1.57
CA LEU A 598 18.07 -34.55 0.54
C LEU A 598 17.36 -35.26 -0.62
N PHE A 599 16.44 -36.15 -0.32
CA PHE A 599 15.63 -36.94 -1.26
C PHE A 599 14.19 -37.06 -0.73
N ASP A 600 13.25 -37.51 -1.55
CA ASP A 600 11.85 -37.64 -1.11
C ASP A 600 11.63 -38.96 -0.35
N TYR A 601 12.23 -40.04 -0.85
CA TYR A 601 12.11 -41.40 -0.29
C TYR A 601 13.39 -42.22 -0.47
N HIS A 602 13.48 -43.33 0.26
CA HIS A 602 14.51 -44.34 0.03
C HIS A 602 13.95 -45.77 0.06
N ILE A 603 14.75 -46.71 -0.43
CA ILE A 603 14.50 -48.15 -0.40
C ILE A 603 15.74 -48.82 0.20
N GLN A 604 15.55 -49.47 1.36
CA GLN A 604 16.59 -50.22 2.08
C GLN A 604 17.91 -49.44 2.28
N ASN A 605 17.86 -48.11 2.42
CA ASN A 605 19.02 -47.20 2.49
C ASN A 605 20.03 -47.31 1.32
N LYS A 606 19.66 -47.96 0.21
CA LYS A 606 20.54 -48.18 -0.96
C LYS A 606 20.13 -47.31 -2.15
N VAL A 607 18.82 -47.26 -2.42
CA VAL A 607 18.24 -46.50 -3.53
C VAL A 607 17.49 -45.30 -2.98
N TYR A 608 17.76 -44.11 -3.52
CA TYR A 608 17.15 -42.86 -3.12
C TYR A 608 16.35 -42.28 -4.28
N ILE A 609 15.13 -41.82 -4.02
CA ILE A 609 14.17 -41.38 -5.03
C ILE A 609 13.84 -39.92 -4.81
N ASP A 610 13.81 -39.16 -5.90
CA ASP A 610 13.34 -37.78 -5.93
C ASP A 610 12.38 -37.59 -7.10
N PHE A 611 11.15 -37.20 -6.78
CA PHE A 611 10.06 -36.98 -7.71
C PHE A 611 10.03 -35.51 -8.18
N LYS A 612 9.93 -35.34 -9.49
CA LYS A 612 9.90 -34.03 -10.14
C LYS A 612 8.59 -33.81 -10.89
N TYR A 613 8.21 -32.53 -10.97
CA TYR A 613 7.02 -32.08 -11.68
C TYR A 613 7.38 -30.99 -12.71
N TRP A 614 8.32 -31.31 -13.60
CA TRP A 614 8.92 -30.36 -14.52
C TRP A 614 8.14 -30.20 -15.84
N LYS A 615 8.30 -29.03 -16.47
CA LYS A 615 7.94 -28.81 -17.87
C LYS A 615 9.07 -29.30 -18.78
N GLU A 616 8.75 -29.78 -19.98
CA GLU A 616 9.71 -30.31 -20.95
C GLU A 616 10.81 -29.32 -21.33
N SER A 617 10.51 -28.02 -21.30
CA SER A 617 11.46 -26.93 -21.57
C SER A 617 12.54 -26.73 -20.50
N ASN A 618 12.36 -27.31 -19.30
CA ASN A 618 13.24 -27.09 -18.15
C ASN A 618 14.30 -28.18 -17.97
N LYS A 619 14.57 -28.99 -19.02
CA LYS A 619 15.57 -30.05 -18.95
C LYS A 619 16.99 -29.46 -18.94
N GLN A 620 17.43 -28.98 -17.78
CA GLN A 620 18.81 -28.55 -17.56
C GLN A 620 19.70 -29.79 -17.39
N ARG A 621 20.40 -30.20 -18.45
CA ARG A 621 21.66 -30.96 -18.28
C ARG A 621 22.77 -29.97 -17.93
N ALA A 622 22.70 -29.39 -16.73
CA ALA A 622 23.80 -28.64 -16.18
C ALA A 622 24.66 -29.61 -15.37
N THR A 623 25.97 -29.69 -15.64
CA THR A 623 26.92 -30.52 -14.88
C THR A 623 26.77 -30.28 -13.38
N GLU A 624 26.59 -29.02 -12.97
CA GLU A 624 26.34 -28.60 -11.58
C GLU A 624 25.10 -29.25 -10.94
N TYR A 625 24.05 -29.54 -11.71
CA TYR A 625 22.85 -30.20 -11.19
C TYR A 625 23.11 -31.66 -10.85
N LEU A 626 23.83 -32.38 -11.73
CA LEU A 626 24.20 -33.78 -11.52
C LEU A 626 25.23 -33.92 -10.39
N GLU A 627 26.19 -32.98 -10.30
CA GLU A 627 27.15 -32.89 -9.20
C GLU A 627 26.43 -32.77 -7.85
N ARG A 628 25.44 -31.87 -7.73
CA ARG A 628 24.64 -31.72 -6.50
C ARG A 628 23.88 -32.97 -6.12
N ILE A 629 23.31 -33.71 -7.08
CA ILE A 629 22.63 -34.98 -6.80
C ILE A 629 23.65 -36.01 -6.31
N HIS A 630 24.83 -36.07 -6.93
CA HIS A 630 25.88 -36.99 -6.53
C HIS A 630 26.37 -36.68 -5.11
N GLU A 631 26.62 -35.41 -4.77
CA GLU A 631 26.97 -34.98 -3.42
C GLU A 631 25.91 -35.39 -2.38
N LYS A 632 24.62 -35.20 -2.70
CA LYS A 632 23.51 -35.66 -1.86
C LYS A 632 23.55 -37.17 -1.64
N LEU A 633 23.77 -37.94 -2.71
CA LEU A 633 23.83 -39.41 -2.67
C LEU A 633 25.00 -39.89 -1.80
N MET A 634 26.18 -39.28 -1.96
CA MET A 634 27.35 -39.61 -1.15
C MET A 634 27.13 -39.28 0.33
N ARG A 635 26.44 -38.17 0.63
CA ARG A 635 26.13 -37.76 2.01
C ARG A 635 25.22 -38.75 2.74
N VAL A 636 24.29 -39.39 2.04
CA VAL A 636 23.42 -40.43 2.61
C VAL A 636 24.02 -41.84 2.52
N GLY A 637 25.24 -41.98 1.99
CA GLY A 637 25.90 -43.28 1.79
C GLY A 637 25.18 -44.19 0.81
N GLY A 638 24.41 -43.62 -0.13
CA GLY A 638 23.58 -44.38 -1.05
C GLY A 638 24.33 -44.94 -2.26
N LYS A 639 23.79 -46.01 -2.85
CA LYS A 639 24.34 -46.65 -4.05
C LYS A 639 23.77 -46.05 -5.34
N ARG A 640 22.50 -45.65 -5.32
CA ARG A 640 21.80 -45.14 -6.51
C ARG A 640 20.79 -44.05 -6.17
N ALA A 641 20.79 -42.98 -6.95
CA ALA A 641 19.76 -41.93 -6.95
C ALA A 641 18.92 -42.05 -8.22
N ILE A 642 17.59 -42.04 -8.07
CA ILE A 642 16.64 -42.09 -9.19
C ILE A 642 15.77 -40.83 -9.16
N ILE A 643 15.92 -39.99 -10.18
CA ILE A 643 15.15 -38.77 -10.38
C ILE A 643 14.00 -39.06 -11.33
N ILE A 644 12.76 -38.95 -10.87
CA ILE A 644 11.58 -39.38 -11.60
C ILE A 644 10.68 -38.19 -11.86
N ASN A 645 10.60 -37.72 -13.10
CA ASN A 645 9.56 -36.77 -13.46
C ASN A 645 8.21 -37.51 -13.63
N ILE A 646 7.08 -36.90 -13.27
CA ILE A 646 5.79 -37.62 -13.31
C ILE A 646 5.18 -37.65 -14.71
N PHE A 647 5.16 -36.52 -15.42
CA PHE A 647 4.45 -36.42 -16.71
C PHE A 647 5.31 -35.81 -17.82
N ALA A 648 5.21 -36.38 -19.02
CA ALA A 648 5.68 -35.77 -20.28
C ALA A 648 4.61 -35.84 -21.38
N ASN A 649 4.73 -34.95 -22.36
CA ASN A 649 3.94 -34.91 -23.58
C ASN A 649 4.67 -35.57 -24.77
N ARG A 650 6.00 -35.62 -24.73
CA ARG A 650 6.89 -36.29 -25.68
C ARG A 650 7.56 -37.49 -25.02
N ALA A 651 7.79 -38.53 -25.82
CA ALA A 651 8.54 -39.69 -25.39
C ALA A 651 10.04 -39.37 -25.39
N TYR A 652 10.73 -39.81 -24.34
CA TYR A 652 12.15 -39.59 -24.11
C TYR A 652 12.74 -40.86 -23.50
N ASN A 653 14.02 -41.11 -23.78
CA ASN A 653 14.78 -42.15 -23.10
C ASN A 653 15.23 -41.68 -21.72
N TYR A 654 15.48 -42.64 -20.83
CA TYR A 654 16.13 -42.34 -19.56
C TYR A 654 17.58 -41.91 -19.82
N SER A 655 18.17 -41.19 -18.88
CA SER A 655 19.62 -40.93 -18.86
C SER A 655 20.25 -41.55 -17.62
N THR A 656 21.52 -41.95 -17.76
CA THR A 656 22.36 -42.34 -16.63
C THR A 656 23.59 -41.44 -16.55
N SER A 657 24.11 -41.28 -15.35
CA SER A 657 25.32 -40.50 -15.06
C SER A 657 26.08 -41.12 -13.88
N TYR A 658 27.34 -40.75 -13.69
CA TYR A 658 28.23 -41.29 -12.64
C TYR A 658 28.21 -42.83 -12.60
N GLN A 659 28.56 -43.49 -13.72
CA GLN A 659 28.60 -44.96 -13.80
C GLN A 659 27.30 -45.63 -13.32
N ASN A 660 26.14 -45.11 -13.75
CA ASN A 660 24.79 -45.59 -13.36
C ASN A 660 24.42 -45.39 -11.88
N GLN A 661 25.14 -44.55 -11.13
CA GLN A 661 24.70 -44.13 -9.80
C GLN A 661 23.54 -43.14 -9.84
N ILE A 662 23.41 -42.36 -10.92
CA ILE A 662 22.29 -41.43 -11.09
C ILE A 662 21.48 -41.86 -12.32
N ILE A 663 20.17 -42.05 -12.12
CA ILE A 663 19.23 -42.42 -13.18
C ILE A 663 18.13 -41.37 -13.25
N GLU A 664 17.89 -40.84 -14.44
CA GLU A 664 16.81 -39.88 -14.69
C GLU A 664 15.71 -40.53 -15.53
N ILE A 665 14.56 -40.77 -14.91
CA ILE A 665 13.35 -41.24 -15.59
C ILE A 665 12.54 -40.01 -16.06
N PRO A 666 12.35 -39.82 -17.37
CA PRO A 666 11.82 -38.57 -17.92
C PRO A 666 10.31 -38.37 -17.67
N TYR A 667 9.58 -39.45 -17.40
CA TYR A 667 8.16 -39.46 -17.04
C TYR A 667 7.74 -40.85 -16.54
N LEU A 668 6.68 -40.93 -15.74
CA LEU A 668 5.89 -42.15 -15.51
C LEU A 668 4.68 -42.22 -16.45
N PHE A 669 4.08 -41.06 -16.74
CA PHE A 669 2.91 -40.94 -17.62
C PHE A 669 3.23 -40.19 -18.90
N HIS A 670 2.93 -40.81 -20.05
CA HIS A 670 3.01 -40.18 -21.37
C HIS A 670 1.61 -40.00 -21.94
N LYS A 671 1.26 -38.75 -22.31
CA LYS A 671 -0.05 -38.40 -22.92
C LYS A 671 -1.28 -39.01 -22.22
N LYS A 672 -1.22 -39.21 -20.89
CA LYS A 672 -2.25 -39.77 -19.96
C LYS A 672 -2.16 -41.27 -19.66
N GLN A 673 -1.27 -42.01 -20.30
CA GLN A 673 -1.09 -43.44 -20.03
C GLN A 673 0.15 -43.67 -19.19
N LEU A 674 0.04 -44.57 -18.22
CA LEU A 674 1.18 -45.08 -17.47
C LEU A 674 2.08 -45.87 -18.43
N ASP A 675 3.36 -45.51 -18.49
CA ASP A 675 4.31 -46.14 -19.40
C ASP A 675 4.92 -47.39 -18.74
N ALA A 676 4.39 -48.55 -19.12
CA ALA A 676 4.83 -49.84 -18.60
C ALA A 676 6.32 -50.12 -18.88
N ILE A 677 6.88 -49.58 -19.97
CA ILE A 677 8.30 -49.76 -20.28
C ILE A 677 9.15 -48.98 -19.27
N LYS A 678 8.75 -47.75 -18.92
CA LYS A 678 9.45 -46.95 -17.90
C LYS A 678 9.35 -47.56 -16.51
N LEU A 679 8.19 -48.11 -16.15
CA LEU A 679 8.03 -48.82 -14.89
C LEU A 679 8.93 -50.05 -14.81
N LYS A 680 8.96 -50.88 -15.86
CA LYS A 680 9.85 -52.04 -15.89
C LYS A 680 11.33 -51.66 -15.79
N GLN A 681 11.74 -50.62 -16.52
CA GLN A 681 13.11 -50.09 -16.42
C GLN A 681 13.44 -49.64 -14.99
N LEU A 682 12.51 -48.93 -14.34
CA LEU A 682 12.67 -48.49 -12.96
C LEU A 682 12.81 -49.69 -12.00
N GLU A 683 11.97 -50.71 -12.17
CA GLU A 683 12.01 -51.95 -11.40
C GLU A 683 13.35 -52.69 -11.55
N ASP A 684 13.83 -52.84 -12.79
CA ASP A 684 15.10 -53.48 -13.10
C ASP A 684 16.27 -52.76 -12.40
N PHE A 685 16.29 -51.42 -12.45
CA PHE A 685 17.32 -50.63 -11.77
C PHE A 685 17.26 -50.75 -10.25
N ILE A 686 16.07 -50.80 -9.66
CA ILE A 686 15.94 -50.97 -8.22
C ILE A 686 16.43 -52.36 -7.81
N LYS A 687 15.97 -53.42 -8.50
CA LYS A 687 16.36 -54.81 -8.21
C LYS A 687 17.85 -55.06 -8.41
N GLU A 688 18.44 -54.55 -9.49
CA GLU A 688 19.89 -54.63 -9.74
C GLU A 688 20.69 -54.04 -8.57
N THR A 689 20.27 -52.88 -8.05
CA THR A 689 20.98 -52.23 -6.95
C THR A 689 20.86 -53.03 -5.65
N ILE A 690 19.67 -53.56 -5.38
CA ILE A 690 19.40 -54.34 -4.16
C ILE A 690 20.16 -55.68 -4.20
N ALA A 691 20.13 -56.38 -5.33
CA ALA A 691 20.75 -57.70 -5.54
C ALA A 691 22.29 -57.66 -5.61
N SER A 692 22.88 -56.49 -5.89
CA SER A 692 24.35 -56.32 -6.01
C SER A 692 25.16 -56.66 -4.74
N ASP A 693 24.53 -56.95 -3.60
CA ASP A 693 25.20 -57.37 -2.35
C ASP A 693 25.07 -58.87 -2.02
N ASP A 694 24.16 -59.63 -2.65
CA ASP A 694 24.05 -61.08 -2.36
C ASP A 694 25.24 -61.88 -2.92
N ASN A 695 26.08 -61.24 -3.76
CA ASN A 695 27.29 -61.82 -4.34
C ASN A 695 28.60 -61.28 -3.73
N SER A 696 28.54 -60.55 -2.62
CA SER A 696 29.72 -60.03 -1.91
C SER A 696 29.71 -60.38 -0.42
N ASN A 697 29.51 -61.66 -0.13
CA ASN A 697 29.87 -62.29 1.15
C ASN A 697 30.89 -63.41 0.89
#